data_AF-A0A1B7LCL3-F1
#
_entry.id   AF-A0A1B7LCL3-F1
#
_cell.length_a   1.000
_cell.length_b   1.000
_cell.length_c   1.000
_cell.angle_alpha   90.00
_cell.angle_beta   90.00
_cell.angle_gamma   90.00
#
_symmetry.space_group_name_H-M   'P 1'
#
loop_
_entity.id
_entity.type
_entity.pdbx_description
1 polymer ?
#
loop_
_entity_poly.entity_id
_entity_poly.type
_entity_poly.pdbx_seq_one_letter_code
_entity_poly.pdbx_strand_id
1 'polypeptide(L)'
;MGKLDLDPRQIARGRELAQKITAPVMDFIHRHTTVSVERSVLRLLGVDGVDEAGVPVPNVMVEQIAAAGGLGRGAAYWLGSALAVYGLTVDELCAAATRGKINLAAIPPADAGRVRETVDRLAAAAVEKIRQRRQEREKLLSRLGEGPQPWLYVIVATGNIYEDMAQAQAAARQGADIVAVIRSTGQSLLDYVPYGPTTEGFGGTYATRANFRLMRQALDEAGEEVGRYIRLTNYCSGLCMPEIAAMGAVERLDVMLNDSMYGIIFRDINMKRTFIDQYFSRMINSFAGIIINTGEDNYLTTADAFEKAHTVLASQLINEQFALAGGVPPAQMGLGHAFEMNPDMEDGFLYELAQAQMVREIFPEAPVKYMPPTKYMTGNIFRGHIQDALFNVAGIMTGQGIQLLGMLTEAIHTPFLQDRYLSIENARYIFNNMRHLAEETAFVPGGRIQRRARRVLEQAVALLAEIEQLGLMEAVGRGLFADISRRPDGGRGLDGVVPKDPDYYNPFLELFRERGPGSMPGPDRETAKTANETEPGGIEGAEFVGGARAAGTAAGGADLYGAESCAAAAGKSGAAGVRSIASDAGAYDAGAGACKAGPDGVWPAVASAAGAAGVSAGKIDPTRVKPYGDTLDDGAVQLSFTLPVPCGDEAKEAARRLAGKMGLEEAVVVYAQELGGGFTFLVVYGRCVHAVDFTAIKVPKVDVKVMSKDAVDRFIQEKFGRKICIIGACIESDAHTVGIDAIMNMKGYNGHKGLEAYHEIEALNLGAQVPCEELVALAIERRADAILVSQVVTQKNIHLRNLTKLMDMLEAENLRLSTLAVIGGPRITQELAQELGFDAGFGPGTYADDVASYVVQEMARRRGVIADV
;
A
#
# COMPACT_ATOMS: atom_id res chain seq x y z
N MET A 1 -20.82 13.58 -24.63
CA MET A 1 -21.07 14.70 -23.71
C MET A 1 -20.63 14.27 -22.32
N GLY A 2 -19.95 15.13 -21.57
CA GLY A 2 -19.58 14.85 -20.17
C GLY A 2 -20.82 14.80 -19.28
N LYS A 3 -20.76 14.08 -18.16
CA LYS A 3 -21.89 13.90 -17.23
C LYS A 3 -22.24 15.20 -16.50
N LEU A 4 -21.28 16.12 -16.40
CA LEU A 4 -21.44 17.38 -15.67
C LEU A 4 -21.92 18.55 -16.53
N ASP A 5 -21.89 18.41 -17.87
CA ASP A 5 -22.22 19.49 -18.80
C ASP A 5 -21.45 20.78 -18.43
N LEU A 6 -20.12 20.65 -18.27
CA LEU A 6 -19.20 21.76 -18.05
C LEU A 6 -18.97 22.53 -19.34
N ASP A 7 -18.85 23.85 -19.26
CA ASP A 7 -18.57 24.70 -20.42
C ASP A 7 -17.12 24.47 -20.91
N PRO A 8 -16.89 23.91 -22.12
CA PRO A 8 -15.55 23.68 -22.63
C PRO A 8 -14.75 24.98 -22.82
N ARG A 9 -15.43 26.12 -22.99
CA ARG A 9 -14.79 27.44 -23.12
C ARG A 9 -14.16 27.89 -21.80
N GLN A 10 -14.82 27.62 -20.67
CA GLN A 10 -14.27 27.90 -19.34
C GLN A 10 -13.05 27.04 -19.06
N ILE A 11 -13.09 25.76 -19.42
CA ILE A 11 -11.94 24.85 -19.28
C ILE A 11 -10.75 25.33 -20.12
N ALA A 12 -11.00 25.66 -21.39
CA ALA A 12 -9.97 26.20 -22.28
C ALA A 12 -9.38 27.51 -21.75
N ARG A 13 -10.23 28.39 -21.21
CA ARG A 13 -9.80 29.65 -20.60
C ARG A 13 -8.92 29.43 -19.37
N GLY A 14 -9.28 28.48 -18.50
CA GLY A 14 -8.47 28.11 -17.34
C GLY A 14 -7.05 27.66 -17.74
N ARG A 15 -6.95 26.81 -18.77
CA ARG A 15 -5.65 26.39 -19.32
C ARG A 15 -4.85 27.54 -19.93
N GLU A 16 -5.49 28.39 -20.71
CA GLU A 16 -4.85 29.58 -21.31
C GLU A 16 -4.26 30.51 -20.22
N LEU A 17 -5.01 30.75 -19.15
CA LEU A 17 -4.54 31.55 -18.02
C LEU A 17 -3.37 30.87 -17.29
N ALA A 18 -3.47 29.57 -17.01
CA ALA A 18 -2.37 28.81 -16.41
C ALA A 18 -1.09 28.85 -17.27
N GLN A 19 -1.23 28.80 -18.59
CA GLN A 19 -0.10 28.93 -19.51
C GLN A 19 0.56 30.32 -19.41
N LYS A 20 -0.25 31.39 -19.37
CA LYS A 20 0.24 32.76 -19.19
C LYS A 20 0.91 32.98 -17.83
N ILE A 21 0.38 32.38 -16.77
CA ILE A 21 0.95 32.44 -15.41
C ILE A 21 2.34 31.77 -15.36
N THR A 22 2.48 30.63 -16.02
CA THR A 22 3.72 29.85 -15.97
C THR A 22 4.82 30.38 -16.89
N ALA A 23 4.47 31.06 -18.00
CA ALA A 23 5.44 31.56 -18.98
C ALA A 23 6.55 32.49 -18.40
N PRO A 24 6.25 33.53 -17.60
CA PRO A 24 7.30 34.36 -16.99
C PRO A 24 8.22 33.59 -16.04
N VAL A 25 7.68 32.57 -15.35
CA VAL A 25 8.47 31.69 -14.49
C VAL A 25 9.39 30.80 -15.33
N MET A 26 8.92 30.31 -16.47
CA MET A 26 9.75 29.58 -17.43
C MET A 26 10.89 30.42 -17.99
N ASP A 27 10.67 31.71 -18.28
CA ASP A 27 11.75 32.63 -18.70
C ASP A 27 12.80 32.84 -17.60
N PHE A 28 12.38 32.84 -16.33
CA PHE A 28 13.31 32.85 -15.20
C PHE A 28 14.11 31.54 -15.13
N ILE A 29 13.43 30.38 -15.23
CA ILE A 29 14.04 29.05 -15.19
C ILE A 29 15.09 28.89 -16.29
N HIS A 30 14.80 29.32 -17.53
CA HIS A 30 15.73 29.15 -18.64
C HIS A 30 17.06 29.91 -18.41
N ARG A 31 17.05 31.03 -17.69
CA ARG A 31 18.22 31.87 -17.41
C ARG A 31 19.02 31.47 -16.17
N HIS A 32 18.56 30.51 -15.38
CA HIS A 32 19.19 30.14 -14.11
C HIS A 32 19.39 28.62 -14.00
N THR A 33 20.36 28.23 -13.18
CA THR A 33 20.56 26.86 -12.71
C THR A 33 20.60 26.84 -11.18
N THR A 34 20.73 25.65 -10.60
CA THR A 34 20.86 25.47 -9.14
C THR A 34 21.92 24.45 -8.80
N VAL A 35 22.43 24.51 -7.57
CA VAL A 35 23.33 23.48 -7.03
C VAL A 35 22.77 22.07 -7.20
N SER A 36 21.46 21.85 -7.03
CA SER A 36 20.87 20.51 -7.22
C SER A 36 20.79 20.09 -8.68
N VAL A 37 20.47 21.01 -9.61
CA VAL A 37 20.55 20.72 -11.05
C VAL A 37 21.97 20.28 -11.41
N GLU A 38 22.99 20.99 -10.94
CA GLU A 38 24.38 20.66 -11.23
C GLU A 38 24.82 19.33 -10.60
N ARG A 39 24.42 19.04 -9.36
CA ARG A 39 24.66 17.72 -8.74
C ARG A 39 23.98 16.60 -9.53
N SER A 40 22.79 16.85 -10.05
CA SER A 40 22.04 15.88 -10.88
C SER A 40 22.76 15.59 -12.19
N VAL A 41 23.30 16.62 -12.84
CA VAL A 41 24.12 16.49 -14.05
C VAL A 41 25.36 15.64 -13.78
N LEU A 42 26.07 15.89 -12.68
CA LEU A 42 27.22 15.06 -12.29
C LEU A 42 26.82 13.60 -12.06
N ARG A 43 25.69 13.35 -11.37
CA ARG A 43 25.16 11.99 -11.14
C ARG A 43 24.84 11.27 -12.45
N LEU A 44 24.19 11.96 -13.40
CA LEU A 44 23.90 11.40 -14.72
C LEU A 44 25.18 11.09 -15.50
N LEU A 45 26.24 11.90 -15.32
CA LEU A 45 27.56 11.67 -15.93
C LEU A 45 28.40 10.60 -15.20
N GLY A 46 27.87 9.96 -14.16
CA GLY A 46 28.47 8.82 -13.47
C GLY A 46 29.14 9.13 -12.13
N VAL A 47 29.08 10.38 -11.65
CA VAL A 47 29.63 10.73 -10.32
C VAL A 47 28.71 10.17 -9.22
N ASP A 48 29.24 9.29 -8.38
CA ASP A 48 28.53 8.69 -7.26
C ASP A 48 29.48 8.38 -6.09
N GLY A 49 28.93 7.91 -4.97
CA GLY A 49 29.70 7.57 -3.77
C GLY A 49 29.76 8.70 -2.75
N VAL A 50 30.59 8.50 -1.72
CA VAL A 50 30.81 9.44 -0.61
C VAL A 50 32.30 9.59 -0.30
N ASP A 51 32.66 10.66 0.39
CA ASP A 51 33.99 10.83 0.98
C ASP A 51 34.13 10.12 2.34
N GLU A 52 35.28 10.30 3.02
CA GLU A 52 35.56 9.70 4.34
C GLU A 52 34.61 10.18 5.45
N ALA A 53 33.99 11.36 5.28
CA ALA A 53 33.01 11.91 6.21
C ALA A 53 31.56 11.50 5.86
N GLY A 54 31.36 10.72 4.80
CA GLY A 54 30.04 10.30 4.34
C GLY A 54 29.31 11.35 3.49
N VAL A 55 29.99 12.42 3.06
CA VAL A 55 29.41 13.46 2.20
C VAL A 55 29.38 12.96 0.76
N PRO A 56 28.24 13.06 0.04
CA PRO A 56 28.17 12.61 -1.34
C PRO A 56 29.16 13.35 -2.26
N VAL A 57 29.88 12.61 -3.10
CA VAL A 57 30.88 13.21 -4.02
C VAL A 57 30.29 14.31 -4.93
N PRO A 58 29.06 14.19 -5.48
CA PRO A 58 28.44 15.29 -6.22
C PRO A 58 28.33 16.59 -5.43
N ASN A 59 28.07 16.52 -4.12
CA ASN A 59 28.03 17.69 -3.24
C ASN A 59 29.40 18.34 -3.14
N VAL A 60 30.43 17.55 -2.82
CA VAL A 60 31.82 18.04 -2.71
C VAL A 60 32.26 18.75 -4.00
N MET A 61 32.00 18.15 -5.16
CA MET A 61 32.37 18.71 -6.45
C MET A 61 31.63 20.02 -6.78
N VAL A 62 30.32 20.07 -6.55
CA VAL A 62 29.53 21.28 -6.80
C VAL A 62 29.89 22.40 -5.84
N GLU A 63 30.16 22.09 -4.58
CA GLU A 63 30.63 23.06 -3.58
C GLU A 63 31.98 23.67 -3.98
N GLN A 64 32.93 22.87 -4.47
CA GLN A 64 34.20 23.37 -5.01
C GLN A 64 33.98 24.36 -6.15
N ILE A 65 33.12 24.01 -7.12
CA ILE A 65 32.81 24.86 -8.28
C ILE A 65 32.09 26.14 -7.85
N ALA A 66 31.12 26.03 -6.95
CA ALA A 66 30.33 27.16 -6.44
C ALA A 66 31.21 28.14 -5.64
N ALA A 67 32.10 27.63 -4.78
CA ALA A 67 33.01 28.46 -3.99
C ALA A 67 33.97 29.30 -4.87
N ALA A 68 34.28 28.83 -6.08
CA ALA A 68 35.08 29.55 -7.05
C ALA A 68 34.27 30.44 -8.01
N GLY A 69 32.94 30.53 -7.83
CA GLY A 69 32.05 31.28 -8.72
C GLY A 69 31.87 30.66 -10.11
N GLY A 70 32.26 29.39 -10.31
CA GLY A 70 32.26 28.71 -11.60
C GLY A 70 30.94 28.05 -12.00
N LEU A 71 29.92 28.09 -11.14
CA LEU A 71 28.68 27.32 -11.33
C LEU A 71 27.83 27.86 -12.50
N GLY A 72 27.97 29.15 -12.84
CA GLY A 72 27.29 29.77 -13.98
C GLY A 72 27.63 29.12 -15.33
N ARG A 73 28.78 28.43 -15.42
CA ARG A 73 29.24 27.68 -16.59
C ARG A 73 28.71 26.24 -16.65
N GLY A 74 28.17 25.73 -15.54
CA GLY A 74 27.65 24.36 -15.38
C GLY A 74 28.72 23.34 -14.98
N ALA A 75 28.36 22.39 -14.12
CA ALA A 75 29.28 21.39 -13.57
C ALA A 75 29.78 20.39 -14.63
N ALA A 76 29.01 20.16 -15.70
CA ALA A 76 29.43 19.32 -16.82
C ALA A 76 30.71 19.84 -17.49
N TYR A 77 30.85 21.17 -17.65
CA TYR A 77 32.05 21.78 -18.22
C TYR A 77 33.30 21.47 -17.38
N TRP A 78 33.19 21.61 -16.05
CA TRP A 78 34.30 21.39 -15.13
C TRP A 78 34.70 19.91 -15.07
N LEU A 79 33.71 19.01 -15.03
CA LEU A 79 33.95 17.57 -15.11
C LEU A 79 34.65 17.20 -16.43
N GLY A 80 34.12 17.67 -17.57
CA GLY A 80 34.70 17.39 -18.88
C GLY A 80 36.12 17.94 -19.02
N SER A 81 36.39 19.12 -18.47
CA SER A 81 37.73 19.72 -18.42
C SER A 81 38.71 18.85 -17.62
N ALA A 82 38.28 18.35 -16.45
CA ALA A 82 39.08 17.45 -15.62
C ALA A 82 39.48 16.19 -16.38
N LEU A 83 38.50 15.53 -17.00
CA LEU A 83 38.69 14.29 -17.74
C LEU A 83 39.57 14.51 -18.97
N ALA A 84 39.39 15.62 -19.69
CA ALA A 84 40.18 15.96 -20.87
C ALA A 84 41.65 16.26 -20.53
N VAL A 85 41.92 16.92 -19.39
CA VAL A 85 43.27 17.31 -18.96
C VAL A 85 44.02 16.12 -18.34
N TYR A 86 43.39 15.40 -17.42
CA TYR A 86 44.06 14.36 -16.66
C TYR A 86 43.95 12.96 -17.29
N GLY A 87 43.06 12.76 -18.26
CA GLY A 87 42.86 11.46 -18.92
C GLY A 87 42.31 10.37 -17.99
N LEU A 88 41.74 10.77 -16.84
CA LEU A 88 41.16 9.87 -15.85
C LEU A 88 39.77 9.39 -16.26
N THR A 89 39.35 8.25 -15.71
CA THR A 89 37.93 7.87 -15.67
C THR A 89 37.16 8.71 -14.64
N VAL A 90 35.82 8.67 -14.69
CA VAL A 90 34.97 9.36 -13.72
C VAL A 90 35.23 8.86 -12.29
N ASP A 91 35.35 7.55 -12.10
CA ASP A 91 35.60 6.94 -10.79
C ASP A 91 36.97 7.34 -10.22
N GLU A 92 38.02 7.32 -11.05
CA GLU A 92 39.36 7.77 -10.64
C GLU A 92 39.38 9.25 -10.28
N LEU A 93 38.65 10.08 -11.04
CA LEU A 93 38.50 11.50 -10.74
C LEU A 93 37.73 11.72 -9.43
N CYS A 94 36.65 10.97 -9.18
CA CYS A 94 35.92 11.01 -7.91
C CYS A 94 36.84 10.67 -6.75
N ALA A 95 37.61 9.58 -6.86
CA ALA A 95 38.57 9.17 -5.83
C ALA A 95 39.73 10.16 -5.64
N ALA A 96 40.10 10.92 -6.68
CA ALA A 96 41.10 11.97 -6.59
C ALA A 96 40.53 13.25 -5.94
N ALA A 97 39.29 13.61 -6.27
CA ALA A 97 38.58 14.77 -5.73
C ALA A 97 38.29 14.61 -4.23
N THR A 98 37.82 13.44 -3.79
CA THR A 98 37.53 13.17 -2.37
C THR A 98 38.79 13.17 -1.50
N ARG A 99 39.94 12.79 -2.05
CA ARG A 99 41.24 12.86 -1.36
C ARG A 99 41.90 14.24 -1.44
N GLY A 100 41.21 15.25 -1.96
CA GLY A 100 41.73 16.61 -2.13
C GLY A 100 42.89 16.73 -3.12
N LYS A 101 43.14 15.72 -3.96
CA LYS A 101 44.23 15.73 -4.95
C LYS A 101 43.90 16.54 -6.19
N ILE A 102 42.61 16.62 -6.54
CA ILE A 102 42.10 17.42 -7.65
C ILE A 102 40.98 18.30 -7.12
N ASN A 103 41.07 19.59 -7.39
CA ASN A 103 40.00 20.55 -7.17
C ASN A 103 39.40 20.92 -8.53
N LEU A 104 38.11 20.65 -8.73
CA LEU A 104 37.45 20.90 -10.02
C LEU A 104 37.46 22.38 -10.42
N ALA A 105 37.48 23.30 -9.46
CA ALA A 105 37.53 24.73 -9.73
C ALA A 105 38.92 25.23 -10.15
N ALA A 106 39.98 24.44 -9.94
CA ALA A 106 41.36 24.83 -10.22
C ALA A 106 41.92 24.19 -11.50
N ILE A 107 41.05 23.57 -12.31
CA ILE A 107 41.48 22.86 -13.53
C ILE A 107 41.84 23.89 -14.61
N PRO A 108 43.01 23.75 -15.28
CA PRO A 108 43.35 24.60 -16.41
C PRO A 108 42.27 24.54 -17.51
N PRO A 109 41.95 25.66 -18.18
CA PRO A 109 41.00 25.65 -19.28
C PRO A 109 41.41 24.62 -20.34
N ALA A 110 40.52 23.66 -20.61
CA ALA A 110 40.67 22.70 -21.68
C ALA A 110 40.04 23.22 -22.98
N ASP A 111 40.43 22.63 -24.12
CA ASP A 111 39.80 22.90 -25.41
C ASP A 111 38.29 22.62 -25.34
N ALA A 112 37.47 23.62 -25.69
CA ALA A 112 36.02 23.55 -25.54
C ALA A 112 35.38 22.44 -26.40
N GLY A 113 35.97 22.12 -27.56
CA GLY A 113 35.52 21.01 -28.41
C GLY A 113 35.77 19.66 -27.74
N ARG A 114 36.97 19.47 -27.18
CA ARG A 114 37.33 18.24 -26.45
C ARG A 114 36.52 18.04 -25.17
N VAL A 115 36.22 19.13 -24.46
CA VAL A 115 35.33 19.10 -23.28
C VAL A 115 33.93 18.63 -23.67
N ARG A 116 33.35 19.25 -24.71
CA ARG A 116 32.01 18.88 -25.22
C ARG A 116 31.99 17.43 -25.70
N GLU A 117 32.95 17.02 -26.53
CA GLU A 117 33.04 15.63 -27.01
C GLU A 117 33.08 14.61 -25.84
N THR A 118 33.90 14.90 -24.81
CA THR A 118 34.02 14.03 -23.65
C THR A 118 32.71 13.92 -22.87
N VAL A 119 32.05 15.05 -22.64
CA VAL A 119 30.79 15.14 -21.90
C VAL A 119 29.62 14.55 -22.69
N ASP A 120 29.49 14.87 -23.97
CA ASP A 120 28.43 14.37 -24.85
C ASP A 120 28.49 12.84 -24.96
N ARG A 121 29.69 12.26 -25.00
CA ARG A 121 29.88 10.81 -24.97
C ARG A 121 29.33 10.18 -23.68
N LEU A 122 29.63 10.77 -22.52
CA LEU A 122 29.12 10.31 -21.23
C LEU A 122 27.60 10.50 -21.12
N ALA A 123 27.10 11.65 -21.56
CA ALA A 123 25.68 11.98 -21.56
C ALA A 123 24.88 11.04 -22.47
N ALA A 124 25.39 10.72 -23.68
CA ALA A 124 24.78 9.75 -24.58
C ALA A 124 24.66 8.36 -23.95
N ALA A 125 25.70 7.91 -23.24
CA ALA A 125 25.67 6.63 -22.52
C ALA A 125 24.63 6.63 -21.38
N ALA A 126 24.52 7.73 -20.64
CA ALA A 126 23.54 7.87 -19.56
C ALA A 126 22.09 7.87 -20.10
N VAL A 127 21.84 8.61 -21.19
CA VAL A 127 20.55 8.65 -21.89
C VAL A 127 20.16 7.26 -22.41
N GLU A 128 21.11 6.54 -23.00
CA GLU A 128 20.88 5.17 -23.48
C GLU A 128 20.55 4.21 -22.32
N LYS A 129 21.23 4.35 -21.18
CA LYS A 129 20.92 3.57 -19.98
C LYS A 129 19.47 3.80 -19.49
N ILE A 130 19.03 5.06 -19.42
CA ILE A 130 17.65 5.38 -19.01
C ILE A 130 16.64 4.86 -20.06
N ARG A 131 16.95 4.97 -21.35
CA ARG A 131 16.13 4.41 -22.43
C ARG A 131 15.98 2.89 -22.29
N GLN A 132 17.06 2.17 -22.00
CA GLN A 132 17.02 0.73 -21.76
C GLN A 132 16.15 0.37 -20.56
N ARG A 133 16.23 1.12 -19.45
CA ARG A 133 15.36 0.91 -18.28
C ARG A 133 13.88 1.10 -18.60
N ARG A 134 13.55 2.12 -19.40
CA ARG A 134 12.18 2.34 -19.88
C ARG A 134 11.69 1.19 -20.76
N GLN A 135 12.49 0.76 -21.73
CA GLN A 135 12.17 -0.38 -22.59
C GLN A 135 12.02 -1.68 -21.77
N GLU A 136 12.83 -1.84 -20.73
CA GLU A 136 12.73 -2.97 -19.80
C GLU A 136 11.37 -2.98 -19.10
N ARG A 137 10.91 -1.82 -18.59
CA ARG A 137 9.55 -1.67 -18.04
C ARG A 137 8.47 -1.98 -19.07
N GLU A 138 8.56 -1.43 -20.28
CA GLU A 138 7.58 -1.66 -21.35
C GLU A 138 7.47 -3.15 -21.72
N LYS A 139 8.60 -3.87 -21.76
CA LYS A 139 8.62 -5.34 -21.96
C LYS A 139 7.95 -6.09 -20.81
N LEU A 140 8.23 -5.70 -19.56
CA LEU A 140 7.61 -6.32 -18.39
C LEU A 140 6.10 -6.06 -18.35
N LEU A 141 5.66 -4.83 -18.62
CA LEU A 141 4.25 -4.48 -18.75
C LEU A 141 3.56 -5.30 -19.84
N SER A 142 4.18 -5.45 -21.01
CA SER A 142 3.61 -6.27 -22.09
C SER A 142 3.52 -7.76 -21.76
N ARG A 143 4.44 -8.29 -20.94
CA ARG A 143 4.50 -9.72 -20.60
C ARG A 143 3.63 -10.08 -19.40
N LEU A 144 3.69 -9.27 -18.34
CA LEU A 144 2.98 -9.50 -17.08
C LEU A 144 1.58 -8.87 -17.09
N GLY A 145 1.35 -7.82 -17.89
CA GLY A 145 0.13 -7.05 -17.84
C GLY A 145 0.05 -6.16 -16.59
N GLU A 146 -1.13 -5.58 -16.41
CA GLU A 146 -1.43 -4.60 -15.36
C GLU A 146 -2.75 -4.90 -14.68
N GLY A 147 -2.93 -4.36 -13.48
CA GLY A 147 -4.21 -4.39 -12.78
C GLY A 147 -5.24 -3.49 -13.47
N PRO A 148 -6.54 -3.80 -13.36
CA PRO A 148 -7.58 -2.92 -13.87
C PRO A 148 -7.58 -1.60 -13.10
N GLN A 149 -7.74 -0.48 -13.80
CA GLN A 149 -7.89 0.81 -13.13
C GLN A 149 -9.21 0.91 -12.34
N PRO A 150 -9.26 1.70 -11.27
CA PRO A 150 -8.14 2.46 -10.69
C PRO A 150 -7.07 1.55 -10.05
N TRP A 151 -5.79 1.88 -10.27
CA TRP A 151 -4.69 1.12 -9.68
C TRP A 151 -4.64 1.30 -8.17
N LEU A 152 -4.53 0.18 -7.44
CA LEU A 152 -4.46 0.16 -5.98
C LEU A 152 -3.08 0.62 -5.52
N TYR A 153 -3.01 1.83 -4.98
CA TYR A 153 -1.79 2.43 -4.45
C TYR A 153 -1.76 2.28 -2.93
N VAL A 154 -0.69 1.67 -2.40
CA VAL A 154 -0.46 1.49 -0.96
C VAL A 154 0.92 1.97 -0.54
N ILE A 155 1.09 2.17 0.77
CA ILE A 155 2.29 2.72 1.37
C ILE A 155 2.95 1.70 2.30
N VAL A 156 4.28 1.64 2.26
CA VAL A 156 5.15 0.98 3.24
C VAL A 156 6.17 1.99 3.80
N ALA A 157 6.47 1.93 5.09
CA ALA A 157 7.18 3.03 5.78
C ALA A 157 7.79 2.65 7.15
N THR A 158 8.43 1.51 7.28
CA THR A 158 9.03 1.04 8.56
C THR A 158 10.27 1.82 8.98
N GLY A 159 10.97 2.47 8.03
CA GLY A 159 12.30 3.04 8.27
C GLY A 159 13.44 2.09 7.94
N ASN A 160 13.14 0.80 7.77
CA ASN A 160 14.10 -0.24 7.40
C ASN A 160 13.76 -0.81 6.02
N ILE A 161 14.67 -0.63 5.05
CA ILE A 161 14.41 -1.06 3.67
C ILE A 161 14.11 -2.56 3.53
N TYR A 162 14.71 -3.40 4.38
CA TYR A 162 14.54 -4.85 4.29
C TYR A 162 13.17 -5.31 4.81
N GLU A 163 12.63 -4.61 5.81
CA GLU A 163 11.28 -4.85 6.32
C GLU A 163 10.24 -4.30 5.35
N ASP A 164 10.48 -3.10 4.80
CA ASP A 164 9.63 -2.52 3.76
C ASP A 164 9.53 -3.44 2.53
N MET A 165 10.62 -4.10 2.13
CA MET A 165 10.60 -5.05 1.01
C MET A 165 9.64 -6.20 1.27
N ALA A 166 9.68 -6.81 2.47
CA ALA A 166 8.79 -7.91 2.82
C ALA A 166 7.32 -7.46 2.84
N GLN A 167 7.05 -6.27 3.40
CA GLN A 167 5.70 -5.70 3.41
C GLN A 167 5.21 -5.33 2.00
N ALA A 168 6.08 -4.80 1.15
CA ALA A 168 5.77 -4.45 -0.23
C ALA A 168 5.40 -5.70 -1.05
N GLN A 169 6.16 -6.78 -0.90
CA GLN A 169 5.86 -8.06 -1.54
C GLN A 169 4.54 -8.65 -1.03
N ALA A 170 4.28 -8.58 0.28
CA ALA A 170 2.99 -9.00 0.85
C ALA A 170 1.82 -8.19 0.27
N ALA A 171 1.95 -6.86 0.17
CA ALA A 171 0.93 -6.00 -0.40
C ALA A 171 0.68 -6.29 -1.90
N ALA A 172 1.74 -6.57 -2.67
CA ALA A 172 1.63 -6.97 -4.08
C ALA A 172 0.81 -8.27 -4.24
N ARG A 173 1.07 -9.28 -3.40
CA ARG A 173 0.31 -10.55 -3.35
C ARG A 173 -1.16 -10.33 -2.95
N GLN A 174 -1.43 -9.38 -2.06
CA GLN A 174 -2.78 -9.03 -1.64
C GLN A 174 -3.57 -8.28 -2.73
N GLY A 175 -2.88 -7.65 -3.69
CA GLY A 175 -3.51 -7.02 -4.86
C GLY A 175 -3.08 -5.59 -5.14
N ALA A 176 -2.13 -5.01 -4.39
CA ALA A 176 -1.62 -3.69 -4.70
C ALA A 176 -0.99 -3.64 -6.10
N ASP A 177 -1.22 -2.55 -6.83
CA ASP A 177 -0.67 -2.29 -8.16
C ASP A 177 0.50 -1.30 -8.11
N ILE A 178 0.47 -0.41 -7.12
CA ILE A 178 1.48 0.60 -6.88
C ILE A 178 1.89 0.52 -5.40
N VAL A 179 3.19 0.41 -5.15
CA VAL A 179 3.75 0.48 -3.80
C VAL A 179 4.62 1.72 -3.68
N ALA A 180 4.35 2.52 -2.66
CA ALA A 180 5.12 3.69 -2.32
C ALA A 180 5.90 3.50 -1.03
N VAL A 181 7.18 3.85 -1.06
CA VAL A 181 8.01 3.90 0.14
C VAL A 181 8.00 5.33 0.65
N ILE A 182 7.39 5.58 1.81
CA ILE A 182 7.46 6.92 2.43
C ILE A 182 8.91 7.21 2.76
N ARG A 183 9.36 8.39 2.33
CA ARG A 183 10.69 8.90 2.70
C ARG A 183 10.75 9.28 4.18
N SER A 184 11.93 9.16 4.77
CA SER A 184 12.16 9.65 6.14
C SER A 184 11.73 11.11 6.32
N THR A 185 11.14 11.40 7.48
CA THR A 185 10.56 12.70 7.79
C THR A 185 11.59 13.81 7.64
N GLY A 186 11.21 14.88 6.94
CA GLY A 186 12.10 16.03 6.74
C GLY A 186 13.18 15.83 5.69
N GLN A 187 13.31 14.68 5.04
CA GLN A 187 14.33 14.45 4.02
C GLN A 187 14.29 15.46 2.86
N SER A 188 13.13 16.06 2.55
CA SER A 188 13.03 17.16 1.58
C SER A 188 13.88 18.39 1.89
N LEU A 189 14.27 18.56 3.16
CA LEU A 189 15.07 19.68 3.65
C LEU A 189 16.57 19.38 3.66
N LEU A 190 16.98 18.14 3.37
CA LEU A 190 18.39 17.81 3.17
C LEU A 190 18.80 18.32 1.78
N ASP A 191 19.89 19.09 1.72
CA ASP A 191 20.50 19.51 0.44
C ASP A 191 21.56 18.51 -0.06
N TYR A 192 21.40 17.25 0.31
CA TYR A 192 22.15 16.11 -0.19
C TYR A 192 21.27 14.85 -0.15
N VAL A 193 21.63 13.85 -0.95
CA VAL A 193 20.99 12.53 -0.90
C VAL A 193 21.87 11.58 -0.09
N PRO A 194 21.36 10.96 0.99
CA PRO A 194 22.08 9.90 1.70
C PRO A 194 22.49 8.74 0.79
N TYR A 195 23.62 8.13 1.08
CA TYR A 195 24.20 7.04 0.30
C TYR A 195 24.04 5.69 1.01
N GLY A 196 23.89 4.62 0.23
CA GLY A 196 23.78 3.25 0.74
C GLY A 196 22.37 2.85 1.21
N PRO A 197 22.21 1.56 1.59
CA PRO A 197 20.95 1.07 2.15
C PRO A 197 20.72 1.64 3.55
N THR A 198 19.46 1.78 3.96
CA THR A 198 19.13 2.28 5.30
C THR A 198 18.28 1.30 6.08
N THR A 199 18.69 1.02 7.32
CA THR A 199 17.99 0.15 8.28
C THR A 199 17.25 0.94 9.36
N GLU A 200 17.42 2.27 9.38
CA GLU A 200 16.75 3.17 10.31
C GLU A 200 16.27 4.42 9.55
N GLY A 201 15.11 4.93 9.96
CA GLY A 201 14.52 6.14 9.42
C GLY A 201 13.27 6.54 10.19
N PHE A 202 13.17 7.81 10.60
CA PHE A 202 12.02 8.27 11.38
C PHE A 202 10.81 8.57 10.49
N GLY A 203 9.71 7.85 10.73
CA GLY A 203 8.46 7.98 9.98
C GLY A 203 8.56 7.55 8.52
N GLY A 204 9.60 6.82 8.13
CA GLY A 204 9.82 6.35 6.77
C GLY A 204 11.28 6.07 6.45
N THR A 205 11.51 5.28 5.41
CA THR A 205 12.83 4.84 4.94
C THR A 205 13.46 5.92 4.07
N TYR A 206 14.77 6.16 4.18
CA TYR A 206 15.41 7.20 3.37
C TYR A 206 15.31 6.90 1.86
N ALA A 207 15.04 7.93 1.06
CA ALA A 207 15.17 7.85 -0.38
C ALA A 207 16.66 7.87 -0.76
N THR A 208 17.21 6.70 -1.09
CA THR A 208 18.58 6.52 -1.58
C THR A 208 18.57 5.67 -2.84
N ARG A 209 19.62 5.80 -3.67
CA ARG A 209 19.77 4.96 -4.86
C ARG A 209 19.78 3.47 -4.55
N ALA A 210 20.44 3.07 -3.45
CA ALA A 210 20.52 1.67 -3.04
C ALA A 210 19.14 1.13 -2.62
N ASN A 211 18.37 1.92 -1.87
CA ASN A 211 17.01 1.55 -1.46
C ASN A 211 16.07 1.41 -2.67
N PHE A 212 16.19 2.29 -3.67
CA PHE A 212 15.42 2.17 -4.92
C PHE A 212 15.70 0.85 -5.64
N ARG A 213 16.98 0.49 -5.79
CA ARG A 213 17.39 -0.77 -6.41
C ARG A 213 16.84 -1.99 -5.67
N LEU A 214 16.98 -2.01 -4.34
CA LEU A 214 16.53 -3.12 -3.49
C LEU A 214 15.01 -3.31 -3.58
N MET A 215 14.25 -2.22 -3.46
CA MET A 215 12.79 -2.27 -3.55
C MET A 215 12.32 -2.66 -4.96
N ARG A 216 12.94 -2.12 -6.02
CA ARG A 216 12.60 -2.47 -7.40
C ARG A 216 12.79 -3.97 -7.65
N GLN A 217 13.90 -4.54 -7.16
CA GLN A 217 14.15 -5.98 -7.26
C GLN A 217 13.06 -6.78 -6.52
N ALA A 218 12.73 -6.43 -5.28
CA ALA A 218 11.71 -7.13 -4.50
C ALA A 218 10.33 -7.13 -5.20
N LEU A 219 9.96 -6.00 -5.80
CA LEU A 219 8.71 -5.85 -6.54
C LEU A 219 8.73 -6.53 -7.91
N ASP A 220 9.87 -6.64 -8.57
CA ASP A 220 10.00 -7.45 -9.80
C ASP A 220 9.79 -8.93 -9.48
N GLU A 221 10.41 -9.44 -8.41
CA GLU A 221 10.21 -10.81 -7.93
C GLU A 221 8.73 -11.09 -7.59
N ALA A 222 8.09 -10.21 -6.82
CA ALA A 222 6.67 -10.35 -6.52
C ALA A 222 5.77 -10.20 -7.76
N GLY A 223 6.14 -9.33 -8.70
CA GLY A 223 5.40 -9.11 -9.94
C GLY A 223 5.39 -10.32 -10.86
N GLU A 224 6.50 -11.05 -10.94
CA GLU A 224 6.59 -12.35 -11.63
C GLU A 224 5.70 -13.40 -10.95
N GLU A 225 5.73 -13.47 -9.61
CA GLU A 225 4.95 -14.42 -8.83
C GLU A 225 3.44 -14.22 -9.04
N VAL A 226 2.97 -12.97 -9.01
CA VAL A 226 1.53 -12.65 -9.13
C VAL A 226 1.08 -12.45 -10.58
N GLY A 227 2.00 -12.48 -11.55
CA GLY A 227 1.70 -12.24 -12.96
C GLY A 227 1.15 -10.84 -13.23
N ARG A 228 1.70 -9.80 -12.60
CA ARG A 228 1.31 -8.40 -12.77
C ARG A 228 2.49 -7.47 -12.51
N TYR A 229 2.70 -6.46 -13.35
CA TYR A 229 3.75 -5.49 -13.10
C TYR A 229 3.40 -4.56 -11.94
N ILE A 230 4.19 -4.59 -10.86
CA ILE A 230 3.99 -3.75 -9.68
C ILE A 230 4.83 -2.47 -9.82
N ARG A 231 4.17 -1.31 -9.75
CA ARG A 231 4.83 -0.01 -9.87
C ARG A 231 5.44 0.43 -8.55
N LEU A 232 6.65 0.96 -8.61
CA LEU A 232 7.35 1.56 -7.49
C LEU A 232 7.20 3.08 -7.50
N THR A 233 6.86 3.63 -6.33
CA THR A 233 6.73 5.07 -6.10
C THR A 233 7.70 5.59 -5.04
N ASN A 234 8.24 6.78 -5.28
CA ASN A 234 8.94 7.57 -4.26
C ASN A 234 8.74 9.09 -4.47
N TYR A 235 9.43 9.93 -3.69
CA TYR A 235 9.18 11.38 -3.59
C TYR A 235 10.36 12.18 -4.13
N CYS A 236 10.17 12.95 -5.22
CA CYS A 236 11.17 13.91 -5.69
C CYS A 236 11.18 15.19 -4.85
N SER A 237 10.01 15.76 -4.52
CA SER A 237 9.92 17.17 -4.10
C SER A 237 10.78 17.51 -2.87
N GLY A 238 11.68 18.49 -2.98
CA GLY A 238 12.63 18.90 -1.94
C GLY A 238 13.83 19.64 -2.54
N LEU A 239 14.87 19.90 -1.74
CA LEU A 239 16.09 20.57 -2.22
C LEU A 239 16.89 19.71 -3.23
N CYS A 240 16.74 18.38 -3.18
CA CYS A 240 17.40 17.43 -4.08
C CYS A 240 16.49 16.88 -5.19
N MET A 241 15.46 17.64 -5.61
CA MET A 241 14.41 17.14 -6.51
C MET A 241 14.93 16.53 -7.83
N PRO A 242 15.81 17.20 -8.60
CA PRO A 242 16.37 16.58 -9.81
C PRO A 242 17.36 15.45 -9.54
N GLU A 243 18.04 15.41 -8.39
CA GLU A 243 18.96 14.31 -8.07
C GLU A 243 18.18 13.02 -7.82
N ILE A 244 17.08 13.13 -7.07
CA ILE A 244 16.18 12.02 -6.78
C ILE A 244 15.52 11.53 -8.08
N ALA A 245 15.11 12.42 -8.97
CA ALA A 245 14.60 12.06 -10.30
C ALA A 245 15.66 11.31 -11.14
N ALA A 246 16.91 11.78 -11.17
CA ALA A 246 18.00 11.13 -11.89
C ALA A 246 18.26 9.70 -11.39
N MET A 247 18.32 9.50 -10.06
CA MET A 247 18.48 8.17 -9.48
C MET A 247 17.25 7.29 -9.76
N GLY A 248 16.04 7.85 -9.65
CA GLY A 248 14.79 7.14 -9.96
C GLY A 248 14.73 6.66 -11.41
N ALA A 249 15.17 7.49 -12.36
CA ALA A 249 15.25 7.12 -13.78
C ALA A 249 16.25 5.98 -14.04
N VAL A 250 17.40 6.00 -13.37
CA VAL A 250 18.45 4.97 -13.51
C VAL A 250 18.05 3.64 -12.86
N GLU A 251 17.36 3.69 -11.73
CA GLU A 251 16.89 2.51 -10.98
C GLU A 251 15.47 2.06 -11.36
N ARG A 252 14.88 2.65 -12.41
CA ARG A 252 13.56 2.28 -12.95
C ARG A 252 12.43 2.38 -11.92
N LEU A 253 12.26 3.56 -11.32
CA LEU A 253 11.00 3.91 -10.67
C LEU A 253 9.92 4.16 -11.73
N ASP A 254 8.66 4.10 -11.30
CA ASP A 254 7.50 4.15 -12.21
C ASP A 254 6.64 5.37 -11.99
N VAL A 255 6.51 5.77 -10.71
CA VAL A 255 5.74 6.93 -10.29
C VAL A 255 6.59 7.76 -9.33
N MET A 256 6.54 9.09 -9.41
CA MET A 256 7.25 9.93 -8.44
C MET A 256 6.46 11.19 -8.08
N LEU A 257 6.39 11.50 -6.78
CA LEU A 257 5.78 12.75 -6.33
C LEU A 257 6.66 13.93 -6.74
N ASN A 258 6.17 14.74 -7.67
CA ASN A 258 6.87 15.86 -8.29
C ASN A 258 5.87 17.00 -8.54
N ASP A 259 5.66 17.79 -7.50
CA ASP A 259 4.80 18.97 -7.48
C ASP A 259 5.62 20.28 -7.60
N SER A 260 5.09 21.28 -8.33
CA SER A 260 5.77 22.55 -8.58
C SER A 260 5.84 23.49 -7.38
N MET A 261 4.90 23.35 -6.43
CA MET A 261 4.69 24.30 -5.35
C MET A 261 4.76 23.67 -3.96
N TYR A 262 4.71 22.34 -3.82
CA TYR A 262 4.78 21.64 -2.53
C TYR A 262 5.97 22.11 -1.67
N GLY A 263 7.18 22.16 -2.25
CA GLY A 263 8.39 22.57 -1.54
C GLY A 263 8.32 24.00 -1.02
N ILE A 264 7.65 24.87 -1.77
CA ILE A 264 7.46 26.29 -1.44
C ILE A 264 6.50 26.41 -0.26
N ILE A 265 5.30 25.87 -0.43
CA ILE A 265 4.18 26.07 0.48
C ILE A 265 4.42 25.33 1.81
N PHE A 266 4.72 24.03 1.76
CA PHE A 266 4.71 23.16 2.95
C PHE A 266 6.09 22.90 3.57
N ARG A 267 7.17 23.25 2.86
CA ARG A 267 8.56 23.04 3.33
C ARG A 267 9.40 24.31 3.43
N ASP A 268 8.83 25.47 3.08
CA ASP A 268 9.53 26.76 3.11
C ASP A 268 10.87 26.73 2.35
N ILE A 269 10.89 26.02 1.21
CA ILE A 269 11.99 26.06 0.25
C ILE A 269 11.76 27.28 -0.66
N ASN A 270 12.84 27.99 -1.00
CA ASN A 270 12.74 29.16 -1.84
C ASN A 270 12.06 28.84 -3.19
N MET A 271 11.17 29.74 -3.63
CA MET A 271 10.39 29.51 -4.86
C MET A 271 11.22 29.53 -6.13
N LYS A 272 12.23 30.40 -6.24
CA LYS A 272 13.12 30.44 -7.41
C LYS A 272 13.89 29.14 -7.54
N ARG A 273 14.44 28.65 -6.42
CA ARG A 273 15.09 27.34 -6.31
C ARG A 273 14.14 26.21 -6.74
N THR A 274 12.96 26.15 -6.13
CA THR A 274 11.98 25.08 -6.41
C THR A 274 11.53 25.06 -7.87
N PHE A 275 11.26 26.23 -8.46
CA PHE A 275 10.79 26.31 -9.86
C PHE A 275 11.87 25.88 -10.87
N ILE A 276 13.16 26.11 -10.59
CA ILE A 276 14.24 25.60 -11.45
C ILE A 276 14.39 24.07 -11.28
N ASP A 277 14.37 23.60 -10.04
CA ASP A 277 14.56 22.18 -9.70
C ASP A 277 13.43 21.29 -10.25
N GLN A 278 12.17 21.74 -10.15
CA GLN A 278 11.02 21.01 -10.70
C GLN A 278 11.11 20.87 -12.23
N TYR A 279 11.68 21.86 -12.91
CA TYR A 279 11.73 21.83 -14.37
C TYR A 279 12.64 20.71 -14.85
N PHE A 280 13.88 20.67 -14.34
CA PHE A 280 14.84 19.66 -14.75
C PHE A 280 14.43 18.26 -14.27
N SER A 281 13.88 18.13 -13.07
CA SER A 281 13.37 16.84 -12.58
C SER A 281 12.21 16.30 -13.42
N ARG A 282 11.31 17.17 -13.93
CA ARG A 282 10.23 16.76 -14.84
C ARG A 282 10.70 16.38 -16.23
N MET A 283 11.75 17.02 -16.75
CA MET A 283 12.40 16.58 -18.00
C MET A 283 12.95 15.16 -17.86
N ILE A 284 13.63 14.87 -16.74
CA ILE A 284 14.14 13.53 -16.43
C ILE A 284 12.98 12.52 -16.35
N ASN A 285 11.94 12.83 -15.57
CA ASN A 285 10.79 11.96 -15.38
C ASN A 285 10.03 11.69 -16.69
N SER A 286 9.83 12.72 -17.52
CA SER A 286 9.21 12.57 -18.85
C SER A 286 10.00 11.59 -19.71
N PHE A 287 11.30 11.85 -19.87
CA PHE A 287 12.17 11.01 -20.70
C PHE A 287 12.19 9.55 -20.22
N ALA A 288 12.31 9.37 -18.89
CA ALA A 288 12.30 8.07 -18.24
C ALA A 288 10.94 7.36 -18.30
N GLY A 289 9.86 7.99 -18.78
CA GLY A 289 8.52 7.40 -18.83
C GLY A 289 7.86 7.25 -17.45
N ILE A 290 8.27 8.05 -16.47
CA ILE A 290 7.75 8.05 -15.10
C ILE A 290 6.48 8.88 -15.02
N ILE A 291 5.45 8.36 -14.34
CA ILE A 291 4.23 9.12 -14.03
C ILE A 291 4.56 10.07 -12.86
N ILE A 292 4.29 11.36 -12.99
CA ILE A 292 4.42 12.29 -11.86
C ILE A 292 3.15 12.26 -11.02
N ASN A 293 3.28 12.44 -9.71
CA ASN A 293 2.15 12.72 -8.82
C ASN A 293 2.29 14.12 -8.23
N THR A 294 1.21 14.91 -8.25
CA THR A 294 1.17 16.24 -7.62
C THR A 294 0.52 16.17 -6.23
N GLY A 295 0.67 17.23 -5.44
CA GLY A 295 0.45 17.23 -3.99
C GLY A 295 -0.76 18.02 -3.51
N GLU A 296 -1.83 18.08 -4.30
CA GLU A 296 -3.01 18.90 -4.01
C GLU A 296 -3.79 18.51 -2.73
N ASP A 297 -3.59 17.29 -2.20
CA ASP A 297 -4.09 16.86 -0.88
C ASP A 297 -3.66 17.82 0.24
N ASN A 298 -2.43 18.31 0.18
CA ASN A 298 -1.85 19.16 1.22
C ASN A 298 -2.59 20.51 1.36
N TYR A 299 -3.30 20.96 0.31
CA TYR A 299 -4.09 22.18 0.33
C TYR A 299 -5.41 22.00 1.09
N LEU A 300 -5.92 20.77 1.14
CA LEU A 300 -7.22 20.42 1.73
C LEU A 300 -7.10 19.98 3.19
N THR A 301 -5.95 19.45 3.58
CA THR A 301 -5.68 19.08 4.98
C THR A 301 -5.60 20.31 5.90
N THR A 302 -5.05 21.43 5.42
CA THR A 302 -4.89 22.65 6.22
C THR A 302 -6.09 23.59 6.19
N ALA A 303 -6.94 23.51 5.16
CA ALA A 303 -8.03 24.45 4.94
C ALA A 303 -9.41 23.75 4.87
N ASP A 304 -10.49 24.50 4.71
CA ASP A 304 -11.81 23.90 4.47
C ASP A 304 -11.89 23.34 3.04
N ALA A 305 -12.04 22.02 2.91
CA ALA A 305 -12.03 21.35 1.63
C ALA A 305 -13.21 21.74 0.72
N PHE A 306 -14.36 22.10 1.30
CA PHE A 306 -15.52 22.53 0.52
C PHE A 306 -15.34 23.95 -0.03
N GLU A 307 -14.75 24.87 0.74
CA GLU A 307 -14.51 26.23 0.29
C GLU A 307 -13.34 26.33 -0.69
N LYS A 308 -12.27 25.55 -0.47
CA LYS A 308 -10.98 25.69 -1.16
C LYS A 308 -10.80 24.81 -2.40
N ALA A 309 -11.82 24.07 -2.82
CA ALA A 309 -11.79 23.24 -4.02
C ALA A 309 -11.27 23.95 -5.29
N HIS A 310 -11.58 25.24 -5.45
CA HIS A 310 -11.12 26.04 -6.60
C HIS A 310 -9.60 26.27 -6.60
N THR A 311 -8.97 26.31 -5.43
CA THR A 311 -7.50 26.44 -5.30
C THR A 311 -6.78 25.15 -5.75
N VAL A 312 -7.38 24.00 -5.46
CA VAL A 312 -6.91 22.69 -5.95
C VAL A 312 -6.97 22.64 -7.47
N LEU A 313 -8.11 22.99 -8.08
CA LEU A 313 -8.22 22.99 -9.54
C LEU A 313 -7.26 24.00 -10.21
N ALA A 314 -7.07 25.18 -9.62
CA ALA A 314 -6.08 26.14 -10.10
C ALA A 314 -4.65 25.58 -10.02
N SER A 315 -4.29 24.90 -8.92
CA SER A 315 -3.01 24.20 -8.76
C SER A 315 -2.82 23.12 -9.83
N GLN A 316 -3.83 22.28 -10.07
CA GLN A 316 -3.78 21.23 -11.10
C GLN A 316 -3.50 21.80 -12.49
N LEU A 317 -4.19 22.89 -12.86
CA LEU A 317 -3.98 23.57 -14.15
C LEU A 317 -2.57 24.17 -14.25
N ILE A 318 -2.04 24.76 -13.18
CA ILE A 318 -0.66 25.28 -13.15
C ILE A 318 0.36 24.14 -13.27
N ASN A 319 0.17 23.04 -12.53
CA ASN A 319 1.02 21.86 -12.61
C ASN A 319 0.97 21.20 -13.99
N GLU A 320 -0.21 21.14 -14.64
CA GLU A 320 -0.37 20.67 -16.03
C GLU A 320 0.54 21.47 -16.97
N GLN A 321 0.53 22.80 -16.89
CA GLN A 321 1.33 23.65 -17.78
C GLN A 321 2.83 23.56 -17.51
N PHE A 322 3.27 23.49 -16.25
CA PHE A 322 4.69 23.22 -15.94
C PHE A 322 5.13 21.83 -16.39
N ALA A 323 4.28 20.81 -16.26
CA ALA A 323 4.55 19.46 -16.71
C ALA A 323 4.71 19.41 -18.24
N LEU A 324 3.81 20.05 -18.99
CA LEU A 324 3.92 20.21 -20.45
C LEU A 324 5.22 20.93 -20.85
N ALA A 325 5.59 22.01 -20.16
CA ALA A 325 6.83 22.73 -20.43
C ALA A 325 8.08 21.86 -20.19
N GLY A 326 8.03 20.96 -19.19
CA GLY A 326 9.04 19.94 -18.92
C GLY A 326 8.98 18.72 -19.85
N GLY A 327 8.04 18.70 -20.81
CA GLY A 327 7.85 17.63 -21.78
C GLY A 327 7.08 16.41 -21.26
N VAL A 328 6.49 16.46 -20.06
CA VAL A 328 5.67 15.38 -19.51
C VAL A 328 4.34 15.34 -20.28
N PRO A 329 3.96 14.23 -20.95
CA PRO A 329 2.68 14.14 -21.64
C PRO A 329 1.52 13.91 -20.65
N PRO A 330 0.26 14.24 -21.00
CA PRO A 330 -0.90 14.07 -20.12
C PRO A 330 -1.03 12.68 -19.49
N ALA A 331 -0.76 11.62 -20.26
CA ALA A 331 -0.78 10.23 -19.77
C ALA A 331 0.26 9.92 -18.66
N GLN A 332 1.22 10.81 -18.42
CA GLN A 332 2.19 10.74 -17.31
C GLN A 332 1.90 11.74 -16.19
N MET A 333 0.79 12.49 -16.25
CA MET A 333 0.41 13.48 -15.23
C MET A 333 -0.60 12.88 -14.26
N GLY A 334 -0.15 12.25 -13.18
CA GLY A 334 -1.00 11.83 -12.08
C GLY A 334 -1.39 13.01 -11.18
N LEU A 335 -2.22 13.91 -11.71
CA LEU A 335 -2.69 15.10 -11.00
C LEU A 335 -3.50 14.69 -9.75
N GLY A 336 -3.15 15.26 -8.60
CA GLY A 336 -3.71 14.93 -7.28
C GLY A 336 -5.02 15.65 -6.97
N HIS A 337 -5.89 14.99 -6.20
CA HIS A 337 -7.03 15.55 -5.47
C HIS A 337 -7.44 14.57 -4.36
N ALA A 338 -8.28 14.98 -3.40
CA ALA A 338 -8.59 14.16 -2.23
C ALA A 338 -10.07 14.22 -1.80
N PHE A 339 -10.51 13.20 -1.07
CA PHE A 339 -11.81 13.12 -0.40
C PHE A 339 -11.64 13.65 1.03
N GLU A 340 -11.85 14.95 1.25
CA GLU A 340 -11.45 15.63 2.51
C GLU A 340 -12.54 16.54 3.08
N MET A 341 -13.77 16.49 2.57
CA MET A 341 -14.90 17.18 3.18
C MET A 341 -15.28 16.57 4.53
N ASN A 342 -15.83 17.43 5.40
CA ASN A 342 -16.35 17.00 6.69
C ASN A 342 -17.42 15.89 6.49
N PRO A 343 -17.25 14.70 7.08
CA PRO A 343 -18.19 13.59 6.91
C PRO A 343 -19.57 13.84 7.53
N ASP A 344 -19.70 14.82 8.44
CA ASP A 344 -20.99 15.23 9.03
C ASP A 344 -21.74 16.27 8.18
N MET A 345 -21.17 16.71 7.05
CA MET A 345 -21.82 17.66 6.14
C MET A 345 -22.99 17.00 5.40
N GLU A 346 -24.16 17.65 5.44
CA GLU A 346 -25.30 17.27 4.59
C GLU A 346 -24.90 17.31 3.12
N ASP A 347 -25.27 16.28 2.35
CA ASP A 347 -24.88 16.11 0.95
C ASP A 347 -23.37 16.03 0.68
N GLY A 348 -22.51 15.89 1.69
CA GLY A 348 -21.04 15.91 1.55
C GLY A 348 -20.53 14.98 0.44
N PHE A 349 -21.02 13.74 0.41
CA PHE A 349 -20.66 12.76 -0.64
C PHE A 349 -21.03 13.23 -2.06
N LEU A 350 -22.15 13.95 -2.24
CA LEU A 350 -22.52 14.48 -3.56
C LEU A 350 -21.53 15.55 -4.04
N TYR A 351 -21.01 16.36 -3.12
CA TYR A 351 -20.05 17.42 -3.45
C TYR A 351 -18.63 16.89 -3.71
N GLU A 352 -18.25 15.81 -3.03
CA GLU A 352 -17.05 15.03 -3.33
C GLU A 352 -17.14 14.40 -4.72
N LEU A 353 -18.24 13.68 -5.00
CA LEU A 353 -18.48 13.06 -6.30
C LEU A 353 -18.48 14.08 -7.45
N ALA A 354 -19.06 15.27 -7.22
CA ALA A 354 -19.06 16.36 -8.19
C ALA A 354 -17.65 16.81 -8.57
N GLN A 355 -16.75 16.93 -7.60
CA GLN A 355 -15.38 17.37 -7.84
C GLN A 355 -14.54 16.26 -8.46
N ALA A 356 -14.69 15.03 -7.98
CA ALA A 356 -13.97 13.90 -8.54
C ALA A 356 -14.34 13.68 -10.02
N GLN A 357 -15.61 13.81 -10.38
CA GLN A 357 -16.06 13.77 -11.77
C GLN A 357 -15.53 14.99 -12.57
N MET A 358 -15.53 16.18 -11.97
CA MET A 358 -15.06 17.41 -12.63
C MET A 358 -13.59 17.29 -13.03
N VAL A 359 -12.75 16.79 -12.14
CA VAL A 359 -11.32 16.55 -12.41
C VAL A 359 -11.14 15.59 -13.58
N ARG A 360 -11.95 14.51 -13.67
CA ARG A 360 -11.89 13.56 -14.79
C ARG A 360 -12.34 14.14 -16.12
N GLU A 361 -13.37 14.99 -16.13
CA GLU A 361 -13.82 15.66 -17.35
C GLU A 361 -12.85 16.75 -17.82
N ILE A 362 -12.16 17.43 -16.90
CA ILE A 362 -11.16 18.44 -17.23
C ILE A 362 -9.88 17.79 -17.75
N PHE A 363 -9.41 16.71 -17.13
CA PHE A 363 -8.14 16.03 -17.44
C PHE A 363 -8.37 14.57 -17.92
N PRO A 364 -8.98 14.34 -19.09
CA PRO A 364 -9.44 13.02 -19.50
C PRO A 364 -8.30 11.99 -19.69
N GLU A 365 -7.15 12.43 -20.20
CA GLU A 365 -5.99 11.58 -20.49
C GLU A 365 -5.07 11.36 -19.28
N ALA A 366 -5.21 12.17 -18.23
CA ALA A 366 -4.36 12.10 -17.05
C ALA A 366 -4.72 10.87 -16.19
N PRO A 367 -3.76 10.06 -15.72
CA PRO A 367 -4.01 9.02 -14.72
C PRO A 367 -4.12 9.66 -13.32
N VAL A 368 -5.16 10.49 -13.11
CA VAL A 368 -5.32 11.31 -11.90
C VAL A 368 -5.26 10.45 -10.63
N LYS A 369 -4.66 11.04 -9.60
CA LYS A 369 -4.43 10.40 -8.30
C LYS A 369 -5.47 10.90 -7.30
N TYR A 370 -6.35 10.01 -6.88
CA TYR A 370 -7.35 10.30 -5.84
C TYR A 370 -6.88 9.79 -4.48
N MET A 371 -6.91 10.66 -3.48
CA MET A 371 -6.35 10.44 -2.15
C MET A 371 -7.46 10.37 -1.08
N PRO A 372 -7.27 9.55 -0.04
CA PRO A 372 -8.30 9.23 0.93
C PRO A 372 -8.53 10.37 1.93
N PRO A 373 -9.59 10.31 2.74
CA PRO A 373 -9.75 11.21 3.88
C PRO A 373 -8.66 11.00 4.92
N THR A 374 -8.11 12.09 5.42
CA THR A 374 -7.14 12.07 6.53
C THR A 374 -7.55 13.03 7.65
N LYS A 375 -8.08 14.23 7.30
CA LYS A 375 -8.37 15.30 8.27
C LYS A 375 -9.44 14.92 9.30
N TYR A 376 -10.46 14.21 8.87
CA TYR A 376 -11.60 13.81 9.71
C TYR A 376 -11.56 12.33 10.12
N MET A 377 -10.43 11.65 9.86
CA MET A 377 -10.17 10.33 10.42
C MET A 377 -9.92 10.45 11.93
N THR A 378 -10.39 9.46 12.68
CA THR A 378 -10.32 9.46 14.15
C THR A 378 -9.90 8.07 14.64
N GLY A 379 -9.73 7.88 15.95
CA GLY A 379 -9.52 6.56 16.52
C GLY A 379 -10.70 5.58 16.36
N ASN A 380 -11.86 6.04 15.85
CA ASN A 380 -12.96 5.15 15.49
C ASN A 380 -12.69 4.50 14.13
N ILE A 381 -11.90 3.44 14.15
CA ILE A 381 -11.51 2.68 12.96
C ILE A 381 -12.72 2.14 12.18
N PHE A 382 -13.85 1.88 12.85
CA PHE A 382 -15.06 1.38 12.19
C PHE A 382 -15.71 2.46 11.32
N ARG A 383 -15.78 3.70 11.84
CA ARG A 383 -16.22 4.86 11.06
C ARG A 383 -15.22 5.20 9.96
N GLY A 384 -13.92 5.13 10.26
CA GLY A 384 -12.85 5.33 9.27
C GLY A 384 -12.99 4.40 8.07
N HIS A 385 -13.19 3.11 8.33
CA HIS A 385 -13.34 2.11 7.27
C HIS A 385 -14.57 2.34 6.36
N ILE A 386 -15.66 2.88 6.91
CA ILE A 386 -16.85 3.26 6.13
C ILE A 386 -16.58 4.53 5.30
N GLN A 387 -15.84 5.51 5.83
CA GLN A 387 -15.42 6.69 5.07
C GLN A 387 -14.54 6.28 3.87
N ASP A 388 -13.60 5.36 4.08
CA ASP A 388 -12.77 4.80 3.01
C ASP A 388 -13.61 4.06 1.96
N ALA A 389 -14.67 3.35 2.39
CA ALA A 389 -15.59 2.71 1.45
C ALA A 389 -16.29 3.75 0.56
N LEU A 390 -16.79 4.86 1.11
CA LEU A 390 -17.40 5.94 0.33
C LEU A 390 -16.39 6.58 -0.63
N PHE A 391 -15.16 6.82 -0.16
CA PHE A 391 -14.06 7.28 -1.00
C PHE A 391 -13.80 6.33 -2.19
N ASN A 392 -13.79 5.01 -1.95
CA ASN A 392 -13.67 4.01 -3.02
C ASN A 392 -14.85 4.06 -3.99
N VAL A 393 -16.09 4.22 -3.51
CA VAL A 393 -17.26 4.41 -4.38
C VAL A 393 -17.08 5.61 -5.29
N ALA A 394 -16.67 6.77 -4.78
CA ALA A 394 -16.40 7.96 -5.59
C ALA A 394 -15.29 7.70 -6.63
N GLY A 395 -14.24 6.97 -6.25
CA GLY A 395 -13.15 6.57 -7.12
C GLY A 395 -13.60 5.78 -8.35
N ILE A 396 -14.36 4.70 -8.15
CA ILE A 396 -14.83 3.86 -9.25
C ILE A 396 -15.96 4.52 -10.07
N MET A 397 -16.86 5.27 -9.43
CA MET A 397 -17.98 5.94 -10.12
C MET A 397 -17.53 7.04 -11.09
N THR A 398 -16.34 7.60 -10.87
CA THR A 398 -15.81 8.71 -11.68
C THR A 398 -14.68 8.27 -12.62
N GLY A 399 -14.15 7.05 -12.46
CA GLY A 399 -13.09 6.51 -13.31
C GLY A 399 -11.73 7.14 -13.01
N GLN A 400 -11.35 7.21 -11.73
CA GLN A 400 -10.03 7.64 -11.28
C GLN A 400 -8.93 6.70 -11.83
N GLY A 401 -7.71 7.21 -12.00
CA GLY A 401 -6.58 6.42 -12.55
C GLY A 401 -5.78 5.70 -11.47
N ILE A 402 -5.39 6.43 -10.43
CA ILE A 402 -4.62 5.94 -9.28
C ILE A 402 -5.45 6.17 -8.01
N GLN A 403 -5.74 5.10 -7.26
CA GLN A 403 -6.43 5.20 -5.97
C GLN A 403 -5.44 4.97 -4.84
N LEU A 404 -5.03 6.03 -4.13
CA LEU A 404 -4.29 5.88 -2.89
C LEU A 404 -5.25 5.40 -1.81
N LEU A 405 -5.07 4.18 -1.33
CA LEU A 405 -6.04 3.57 -0.42
C LEU A 405 -5.96 4.20 0.96
N GLY A 406 -7.13 4.55 1.50
CA GLY A 406 -7.28 5.03 2.87
C GLY A 406 -7.15 3.91 3.88
N MET A 407 -6.65 4.24 5.06
CA MET A 407 -6.42 3.28 6.13
C MET A 407 -7.41 3.58 7.24
N LEU A 408 -8.11 2.55 7.70
CA LEU A 408 -9.00 2.68 8.86
C LEU A 408 -8.28 3.18 10.12
N THR A 409 -6.94 3.05 10.16
CA THR A 409 -6.03 3.45 11.23
C THR A 409 -5.27 4.76 10.97
N GLU A 410 -5.61 5.51 9.92
CA GLU A 410 -4.87 6.71 9.45
C GLU A 410 -4.50 7.70 10.58
N ALA A 411 -5.44 7.97 11.50
CA ALA A 411 -5.24 8.92 12.59
C ALA A 411 -4.53 8.34 13.83
N ILE A 412 -4.05 7.10 13.77
CA ILE A 412 -3.57 6.35 14.94
C ILE A 412 -2.08 6.01 14.83
N HIS A 413 -1.69 5.33 13.75
CA HIS A 413 -0.31 4.86 13.52
C HIS A 413 -0.04 4.59 12.04
N THR A 414 1.22 4.39 11.70
CA THR A 414 1.60 3.85 10.39
C THR A 414 0.88 2.51 10.16
N PRO A 415 0.33 2.24 8.96
CA PRO A 415 -0.51 1.08 8.76
C PRO A 415 0.24 -0.22 9.02
N PHE A 416 -0.38 -1.10 9.80
CA PHE A 416 0.09 -2.47 9.97
C PHE A 416 -0.20 -3.32 8.74
N LEU A 417 0.35 -4.55 8.72
CA LEU A 417 0.12 -5.50 7.63
C LEU A 417 -1.38 -5.81 7.44
N GLN A 418 -2.12 -6.01 8.53
CA GLN A 418 -3.55 -6.27 8.50
C GLN A 418 -4.38 -5.05 8.09
N ASP A 419 -3.94 -3.83 8.40
CA ASP A 419 -4.65 -2.61 8.00
C ASP A 419 -4.61 -2.44 6.48
N ARG A 420 -3.44 -2.66 5.89
CA ARG A 420 -3.27 -2.70 4.44
C ARG A 420 -4.13 -3.79 3.80
N TYR A 421 -4.15 -4.99 4.40
CA TYR A 421 -4.99 -6.08 3.91
C TYR A 421 -6.47 -5.67 3.89
N LEU A 422 -7.00 -5.12 4.99
CA LEU A 422 -8.41 -4.70 5.09
C LEU A 422 -8.73 -3.58 4.10
N SER A 423 -7.82 -2.62 3.93
CA SER A 423 -7.97 -1.53 2.97
C SER A 423 -8.00 -2.03 1.52
N ILE A 424 -7.11 -2.96 1.16
CA ILE A 424 -7.10 -3.62 -0.16
C ILE A 424 -8.37 -4.45 -0.36
N GLU A 425 -8.81 -5.21 0.65
CA GLU A 425 -10.03 -6.01 0.61
C GLU A 425 -11.26 -5.13 0.35
N ASN A 426 -11.41 -4.01 1.08
CA ASN A 426 -12.47 -3.03 0.88
C ASN A 426 -12.46 -2.47 -0.55
N ALA A 427 -11.32 -1.94 -1.01
CA ALA A 427 -11.21 -1.37 -2.35
C ALA A 427 -11.56 -2.39 -3.44
N ARG A 428 -11.02 -3.61 -3.35
CA ARG A 428 -11.31 -4.69 -4.30
C ARG A 428 -12.79 -5.08 -4.27
N TYR A 429 -13.39 -5.20 -3.08
CA TYR A 429 -14.80 -5.51 -2.94
C TYR A 429 -15.67 -4.45 -3.62
N ILE A 430 -15.45 -3.17 -3.34
CA ILE A 430 -16.21 -2.06 -3.93
C ILE A 430 -15.98 -1.98 -5.44
N PHE A 431 -14.74 -2.02 -5.91
CA PHE A 431 -14.43 -1.89 -7.34
C PHE A 431 -14.93 -3.07 -8.17
N ASN A 432 -15.04 -4.26 -7.58
CA ASN A 432 -15.67 -5.39 -8.21
C ASN A 432 -17.20 -5.20 -8.28
N ASN A 433 -17.85 -4.91 -7.16
CA ASN A 433 -19.31 -4.86 -7.08
C ASN A 433 -19.92 -3.62 -7.77
N MET A 434 -19.15 -2.54 -7.94
CA MET A 434 -19.60 -1.29 -8.55
C MET A 434 -18.86 -0.95 -9.86
N ARG A 435 -18.24 -1.95 -10.50
CA ARG A 435 -17.39 -1.79 -11.69
C ARG A 435 -18.01 -0.92 -12.79
N HIS A 436 -19.29 -1.15 -13.09
CA HIS A 436 -20.03 -0.48 -14.16
C HIS A 436 -21.04 0.53 -13.64
N LEU A 437 -21.04 0.85 -12.34
CA LEU A 437 -22.01 1.79 -11.75
C LEU A 437 -21.96 3.17 -12.40
N ALA A 438 -20.76 3.58 -12.83
CA ALA A 438 -20.56 4.82 -13.57
C ALA A 438 -21.39 4.86 -14.88
N GLU A 439 -21.47 3.76 -15.61
CA GLU A 439 -22.15 3.69 -16.92
C GLU A 439 -23.68 3.77 -16.75
N GLU A 440 -24.19 3.22 -15.66
CA GLU A 440 -25.62 3.19 -15.32
C GLU A 440 -26.12 4.45 -14.60
N THR A 441 -25.21 5.36 -14.20
CA THR A 441 -25.56 6.55 -13.42
C THR A 441 -25.51 7.83 -14.25
N ALA A 442 -26.64 8.53 -14.34
CA ALA A 442 -26.74 9.89 -14.85
C ALA A 442 -26.94 10.90 -13.72
N PHE A 443 -26.33 12.08 -13.85
CA PHE A 443 -26.56 13.18 -12.90
C PHE A 443 -27.77 14.02 -13.32
N VAL A 444 -28.55 14.45 -12.33
CA VAL A 444 -29.72 15.30 -12.55
C VAL A 444 -29.28 16.62 -13.22
N PRO A 445 -29.82 16.95 -14.41
CA PRO A 445 -29.51 18.21 -15.10
C PRO A 445 -29.78 19.42 -14.21
N GLY A 446 -28.80 20.30 -14.09
CA GLY A 446 -28.88 21.48 -13.21
C GLY A 446 -28.98 21.16 -11.72
N GLY A 447 -28.78 19.90 -11.30
CA GLY A 447 -28.83 19.45 -9.91
C GLY A 447 -27.62 19.89 -9.06
N ARG A 448 -27.55 19.41 -7.82
CA ARG A 448 -26.50 19.80 -6.85
C ARG A 448 -25.08 19.51 -7.36
N ILE A 449 -24.87 18.33 -7.95
CA ILE A 449 -23.58 17.87 -8.50
C ILE A 449 -23.11 18.80 -9.64
N GLN A 450 -23.92 18.98 -10.68
CA GLN A 450 -23.57 19.84 -11.83
C GLN A 450 -23.32 21.30 -11.40
N ARG A 451 -24.18 21.86 -10.54
CA ARG A 451 -24.00 23.23 -10.03
C ARG A 451 -22.71 23.38 -9.23
N ARG A 452 -22.37 22.40 -8.40
CA ARG A 452 -21.12 22.39 -7.62
C ARG A 452 -19.91 22.41 -8.55
N ALA A 453 -19.85 21.51 -9.52
CA ALA A 453 -18.72 21.41 -10.45
C ALA A 453 -18.54 22.71 -11.27
N ARG A 454 -19.64 23.28 -11.80
CA ARG A 454 -19.61 24.55 -12.53
C ARG A 454 -19.07 25.69 -11.67
N ARG A 455 -19.57 25.82 -10.44
CA ARG A 455 -19.13 26.86 -9.50
C ARG A 455 -17.63 26.75 -9.19
N VAL A 456 -17.13 25.54 -8.93
CA VAL A 456 -15.70 25.33 -8.63
C VAL A 456 -14.84 25.71 -9.84
N LEU A 457 -15.26 25.32 -11.06
CA LEU A 457 -14.56 25.70 -12.29
C LEU A 457 -14.53 27.22 -12.49
N GLU A 458 -15.68 27.90 -12.35
CA GLU A 458 -15.78 29.37 -12.48
C GLU A 458 -14.87 30.09 -11.47
N GLN A 459 -14.86 29.63 -10.22
CA GLN A 459 -13.99 30.19 -9.17
C GLN A 459 -12.51 29.95 -9.46
N ALA A 460 -12.14 28.77 -9.97
CA ALA A 460 -10.76 28.46 -10.33
C ALA A 460 -10.27 29.33 -11.48
N VAL A 461 -11.10 29.55 -12.51
CA VAL A 461 -10.80 30.44 -13.63
C VAL A 461 -10.66 31.89 -13.17
N ALA A 462 -11.53 32.35 -12.26
CA ALA A 462 -11.43 33.68 -11.68
C ALA A 462 -10.13 33.88 -10.88
N LEU A 463 -9.76 32.90 -10.05
CA LEU A 463 -8.50 32.90 -9.30
C LEU A 463 -7.29 32.92 -10.25
N LEU A 464 -7.29 32.11 -11.31
CA LEU A 464 -6.22 32.12 -12.31
C LEU A 464 -6.14 33.48 -13.03
N ALA A 465 -7.27 34.14 -13.30
CA ALA A 465 -7.26 35.47 -13.90
C ALA A 465 -6.63 36.53 -12.98
N GLU A 466 -6.86 36.42 -11.67
CA GLU A 466 -6.18 37.27 -10.67
C GLU A 466 -4.67 36.98 -10.64
N ILE A 467 -4.29 35.70 -10.59
CA ILE A 467 -2.87 35.29 -10.54
C ILE A 467 -2.13 35.71 -11.80
N GLU A 468 -2.76 35.68 -12.97
CA GLU A 468 -2.16 36.12 -14.23
C GLU A 468 -1.77 37.61 -14.20
N GLN A 469 -2.59 38.45 -13.58
CA GLN A 469 -2.29 39.88 -13.40
C GLN A 469 -1.19 40.13 -12.36
N LEU A 470 -1.14 39.32 -11.30
CA LEU A 470 -0.17 39.47 -10.20
C LEU A 470 1.20 38.84 -10.52
N GLY A 471 1.20 37.73 -11.25
CA GLY A 471 2.33 36.81 -11.38
C GLY A 471 2.36 35.74 -10.28
N LEU A 472 2.78 34.52 -10.63
CA LEU A 472 2.74 33.36 -9.74
C LEU A 472 3.50 33.54 -8.42
N MET A 473 4.73 34.08 -8.50
CA MET A 473 5.59 34.27 -7.33
C MET A 473 4.97 35.24 -6.31
N GLU A 474 4.34 36.32 -6.81
CA GLU A 474 3.65 37.30 -5.98
C GLU A 474 2.35 36.72 -5.39
N ALA A 475 1.59 35.95 -6.17
CA ALA A 475 0.39 35.26 -5.70
C ALA A 475 0.70 34.29 -4.53
N VAL A 476 1.77 33.50 -4.65
CA VAL A 476 2.26 32.66 -3.54
C VAL A 476 2.72 33.52 -2.36
N GLY A 477 3.38 34.65 -2.62
CA GLY A 477 3.75 35.64 -1.60
C GLY A 477 2.57 36.19 -0.80
N ARG A 478 1.41 36.33 -1.42
CA ARG A 478 0.17 36.80 -0.77
C ARG A 478 -0.67 35.70 -0.14
N GLY A 479 -0.24 34.44 -0.23
CA GLY A 479 -0.96 33.31 0.36
C GLY A 479 -2.22 32.89 -0.41
N LEU A 480 -2.29 33.14 -1.72
CA LEU A 480 -3.44 32.71 -2.56
C LEU A 480 -3.58 31.18 -2.64
N PHE A 481 -2.56 30.44 -2.22
CA PHE A 481 -2.54 28.99 -2.18
C PHE A 481 -2.42 28.48 -0.74
N ALA A 482 -3.34 27.60 -0.35
CA ALA A 482 -3.39 26.98 1.00
C ALA A 482 -3.39 27.98 2.18
N ASP A 483 -3.69 29.27 1.93
CA ASP A 483 -3.64 30.36 2.91
C ASP A 483 -2.24 30.55 3.57
N ILE A 484 -1.17 30.15 2.87
CA ILE A 484 0.21 30.20 3.36
C ILE A 484 1.06 31.17 2.53
N SER A 485 1.56 32.24 3.17
CA SER A 485 2.46 33.22 2.54
C SER A 485 3.91 32.74 2.51
N ARG A 486 4.57 32.90 1.34
CA ARG A 486 6.00 32.64 1.15
C ARG A 486 6.65 33.72 0.30
N ARG A 487 7.64 34.43 0.85
CA ARG A 487 8.29 35.54 0.14
C ARG A 487 9.22 35.04 -0.97
N PRO A 488 9.31 35.73 -2.13
CA PRO A 488 10.23 35.36 -3.22
C PRO A 488 11.72 35.34 -2.86
N ASP A 489 12.12 36.16 -1.88
CA ASP A 489 13.47 36.30 -1.34
C ASP A 489 13.70 35.52 -0.04
N GLY A 490 12.69 34.78 0.45
CA GLY A 490 12.76 33.96 1.66
C GLY A 490 12.92 32.46 1.38
N GLY A 491 12.83 31.65 2.43
CA GLY A 491 12.92 30.19 2.35
C GLY A 491 14.35 29.66 2.13
N ARG A 492 14.49 28.34 2.23
CA ARG A 492 15.78 27.63 2.16
C ARG A 492 16.27 27.44 0.72
N GLY A 493 17.59 27.48 0.52
CA GLY A 493 18.24 27.09 -0.74
C GLY A 493 18.28 28.16 -1.84
N LEU A 494 17.94 29.42 -1.53
CA LEU A 494 18.05 30.57 -2.45
C LEU A 494 19.51 30.86 -2.85
N ASP A 495 20.43 30.71 -1.90
CA ASP A 495 21.89 30.80 -2.08
C ASP A 495 22.42 29.81 -3.12
N GLY A 496 21.72 28.70 -3.33
CA GLY A 496 22.02 27.71 -4.36
C GLY A 496 21.51 28.05 -5.77
N VAL A 497 20.93 29.24 -6.00
CA VAL A 497 20.41 29.68 -7.32
C VAL A 497 21.45 30.56 -8.02
N VAL A 498 21.83 30.19 -9.25
CA VAL A 498 22.91 30.88 -10.00
C VAL A 498 22.45 31.23 -11.41
N PRO A 499 22.71 32.46 -11.91
CA PRO A 499 22.47 32.80 -13.31
C PRO A 499 23.39 32.00 -14.24
N LYS A 500 22.87 31.60 -15.40
CA LYS A 500 23.67 30.91 -16.41
C LYS A 500 24.53 31.90 -17.17
N ASP A 501 25.79 31.54 -17.38
CA ASP A 501 26.70 32.25 -18.27
C ASP A 501 26.34 31.98 -19.74
N PRO A 502 26.76 32.83 -20.70
CA PRO A 502 26.51 32.62 -22.12
C PRO A 502 27.03 31.27 -22.66
N ASP A 503 28.06 30.70 -22.02
CA ASP A 503 28.63 29.40 -22.36
C ASP A 503 28.24 28.28 -21.38
N TYR A 504 27.19 28.50 -20.56
CA TYR A 504 26.60 27.45 -19.71
C TYR A 504 26.31 26.19 -20.52
N TYR A 505 26.69 25.04 -19.97
CA TYR A 505 26.56 23.77 -20.66
C TYR A 505 25.99 22.68 -19.76
N ASN A 506 24.81 22.18 -20.16
CA ASN A 506 24.19 20.98 -19.64
C ASN A 506 23.66 20.17 -20.85
N PRO A 507 24.29 19.04 -21.21
CA PRO A 507 23.94 18.27 -22.40
C PRO A 507 22.53 17.66 -22.32
N PHE A 508 22.00 17.46 -21.11
CA PHE A 508 20.73 16.76 -20.91
C PHE A 508 19.50 17.61 -21.26
N LEU A 509 19.63 18.94 -21.31
CA LEU A 509 18.52 19.82 -21.68
C LEU A 509 18.03 19.56 -23.12
N GLU A 510 18.96 19.34 -24.05
CA GLU A 510 18.64 19.02 -25.44
C GLU A 510 18.33 17.53 -25.60
N LEU A 511 19.14 16.65 -25.00
CA LEU A 511 18.98 15.20 -25.14
C LEU A 511 17.63 14.67 -24.62
N PHE A 512 17.08 15.26 -23.55
CA PHE A 512 15.75 14.89 -23.06
C PHE A 512 14.61 15.55 -23.86
N ARG A 513 14.86 16.66 -24.57
CA ARG A 513 13.86 17.35 -25.42
C ARG A 513 13.71 16.71 -26.81
N GLU A 514 14.82 16.44 -27.49
CA GLU A 514 14.82 15.97 -28.89
C GLU A 514 14.32 14.54 -29.07
N ARG A 515 14.25 13.76 -27.98
CA ARG A 515 13.92 12.32 -28.00
C ARG A 515 12.77 11.95 -27.05
N GLY A 516 11.93 12.93 -26.72
CA GLY A 516 10.67 12.70 -25.99
C GLY A 516 9.64 11.93 -26.83
N PRO A 517 8.49 11.52 -26.26
CA PRO A 517 7.59 10.49 -26.81
C PRO A 517 6.94 10.76 -28.18
N GLY A 518 7.22 11.90 -28.83
CA GLY A 518 6.69 12.28 -30.13
C GLY A 518 7.53 11.88 -31.34
N SER A 519 8.71 11.28 -31.17
CA SER A 519 9.63 10.94 -32.27
C SER A 519 9.86 9.43 -32.44
N MET A 520 8.79 8.63 -32.40
CA MET A 520 8.82 7.23 -32.88
C MET A 520 8.08 7.18 -34.23
N PRO A 521 8.66 6.60 -35.30
CA PRO A 521 7.88 6.26 -36.48
C PRO A 521 6.82 5.22 -36.07
N GLY A 522 5.57 5.46 -36.44
CA GLY A 522 4.48 4.51 -36.19
C GLY A 522 4.76 3.14 -36.85
N PRO A 523 4.05 2.09 -36.44
CA PRO A 523 4.21 0.77 -37.06
C PRO A 523 3.92 0.88 -38.56
N ASP A 524 4.85 0.41 -39.38
CA ASP A 524 4.74 0.39 -40.83
C ASP A 524 3.38 -0.19 -41.25
N ARG A 525 2.55 0.67 -41.83
CA ARG A 525 1.33 0.28 -42.56
C ARG A 525 1.73 -0.33 -43.90
N GLU A 526 2.37 -1.49 -43.90
CA GLU A 526 2.57 -2.24 -45.15
C GLU A 526 2.43 -3.77 -45.07
N THR A 527 2.05 -4.32 -43.91
CA THR A 527 1.69 -5.76 -43.82
C THR A 527 0.34 -5.96 -43.14
N ALA A 528 -0.72 -5.46 -43.78
CA ALA A 528 -2.10 -5.80 -43.45
C ALA A 528 -2.91 -6.05 -44.73
N LYS A 529 -2.42 -6.97 -45.56
CA LYS A 529 -3.20 -7.60 -46.63
C LYS A 529 -2.73 -9.03 -46.74
N THR A 530 -3.44 -9.91 -46.04
CA THR A 530 -3.87 -11.27 -46.41
C THR A 530 -3.82 -12.16 -45.17
N ALA A 531 -4.95 -12.32 -44.51
CA ALA A 531 -5.24 -13.50 -43.72
C ALA A 531 -6.76 -13.55 -43.57
N ASN A 532 -7.42 -14.06 -44.62
CA ASN A 532 -8.74 -14.62 -44.48
C ASN A 532 -8.67 -16.02 -45.09
N GLU A 533 -9.33 -16.96 -44.39
CA GLU A 533 -9.69 -18.33 -44.80
C GLU A 533 -8.85 -19.52 -44.31
N THR A 534 -9.61 -20.47 -43.71
CA THR A 534 -9.44 -21.94 -43.58
C THR A 534 -8.65 -22.56 -42.41
N GLU A 535 -9.39 -22.93 -41.35
CA GLU A 535 -9.72 -24.31 -40.84
C GLU A 535 -8.66 -25.47 -40.80
N PRO A 536 -8.91 -26.60 -40.05
CA PRO A 536 -8.06 -27.05 -38.95
C PRO A 536 -7.36 -28.42 -39.14
N GLY A 537 -6.31 -28.66 -38.35
CA GLY A 537 -5.58 -29.92 -38.16
C GLY A 537 -4.29 -29.61 -37.39
N GLY A 538 -3.68 -30.43 -36.55
CA GLY A 538 -3.69 -31.86 -36.29
C GLY A 538 -2.38 -32.15 -35.52
N ILE A 539 -2.47 -33.06 -34.57
CA ILE A 539 -1.52 -33.55 -33.55
C ILE A 539 -0.09 -33.85 -34.05
N GLU A 540 0.91 -33.67 -33.16
CA GLU A 540 2.14 -34.48 -32.86
C GLU A 540 3.24 -33.52 -32.33
N GLY A 541 3.96 -33.70 -31.22
CA GLY A 541 4.46 -34.88 -30.52
C GLY A 541 6.00 -34.82 -30.51
N ALA A 542 6.64 -34.47 -29.39
CA ALA A 542 8.07 -34.80 -29.15
C ALA A 542 8.46 -34.62 -27.66
N GLU A 543 9.03 -35.69 -27.13
CA GLU A 543 9.40 -35.94 -25.74
C GLU A 543 10.74 -35.33 -25.30
N PHE A 544 10.89 -35.30 -23.97
CA PHE A 544 12.10 -35.23 -23.14
C PHE A 544 13.35 -35.93 -23.68
N VAL A 545 14.53 -35.32 -23.42
CA VAL A 545 15.73 -36.05 -22.96
C VAL A 545 16.54 -35.16 -21.99
N GLY A 546 16.87 -35.72 -20.82
CA GLY A 546 17.76 -35.11 -19.81
C GLY A 546 19.23 -35.52 -19.92
N GLY A 547 20.06 -34.93 -19.06
CA GLY A 547 21.46 -35.29 -18.81
C GLY A 547 22.16 -34.15 -18.08
N ALA A 548 22.27 -34.14 -16.76
CA ALA A 548 23.24 -34.85 -15.90
C ALA A 548 24.65 -34.20 -15.87
N ARG A 549 24.92 -33.58 -14.70
CA ARG A 549 26.16 -33.51 -13.90
C ARG A 549 27.53 -33.37 -14.59
N ALA A 550 28.28 -32.37 -14.14
CA ALA A 550 29.70 -32.50 -13.85
C ALA A 550 30.06 -31.74 -12.56
N ALA A 551 30.84 -32.41 -11.71
CA ALA A 551 31.35 -31.94 -10.42
C ALA A 551 32.86 -31.62 -10.53
N GLY A 552 33.34 -30.75 -9.64
CA GLY A 552 34.74 -30.54 -9.26
C GLY A 552 34.87 -29.22 -8.48
N THR A 553 34.94 -29.20 -7.13
CA THR A 553 36.14 -29.29 -6.26
C THR A 553 37.26 -28.32 -6.68
N ALA A 554 37.88 -27.46 -5.86
CA ALA A 554 38.00 -27.32 -4.40
C ALA A 554 38.53 -25.89 -4.11
N ALA A 555 38.12 -25.23 -3.02
CA ALA A 555 38.86 -25.05 -1.74
C ALA A 555 39.66 -23.74 -1.57
N GLY A 556 39.46 -23.12 -0.39
CA GLY A 556 40.35 -22.16 0.29
C GLY A 556 39.87 -20.71 0.24
N GLY A 557 39.63 -19.98 1.33
CA GLY A 557 39.74 -20.26 2.75
C GLY A 557 39.46 -18.98 3.56
N ALA A 558 39.01 -19.20 4.80
CA ALA A 558 39.13 -18.37 6.01
C ALA A 558 38.64 -16.91 6.01
N ASP A 559 37.53 -16.73 6.75
CA ASP A 559 37.27 -15.72 7.79
C ASP A 559 38.45 -14.83 8.21
N LEU A 560 38.15 -13.55 8.46
CA LEU A 560 38.60 -12.75 9.62
C LEU A 560 37.91 -11.36 9.58
N TYR A 561 36.69 -11.28 10.11
CA TYR A 561 36.12 -10.01 10.57
C TYR A 561 36.63 -9.76 12.00
N GLY A 562 37.62 -8.88 12.13
CA GLY A 562 38.06 -8.34 13.40
C GLY A 562 37.15 -7.20 13.83
N ALA A 563 36.30 -7.44 14.81
CA ALA A 563 35.71 -6.40 15.64
C ALA A 563 36.73 -6.00 16.71
N GLU A 564 37.06 -4.71 16.84
CA GLU A 564 37.28 -4.05 18.13
C GLU A 564 37.56 -2.53 18.02
N SER A 565 36.82 -1.79 18.86
CA SER A 565 37.13 -0.51 19.49
C SER A 565 37.26 0.78 18.63
N CYS A 566 36.36 1.73 18.89
CA CYS A 566 36.75 2.97 19.59
C CYS A 566 35.52 3.79 19.98
N ALA A 567 35.11 3.66 21.24
CA ALA A 567 34.33 4.66 21.95
C ALA A 567 35.29 5.75 22.44
N ALA A 568 35.08 7.01 22.05
CA ALA A 568 35.34 8.22 22.85
C ALA A 568 35.26 9.49 21.97
N ALA A 569 34.21 10.29 22.15
CA ALA A 569 34.28 11.77 22.15
C ALA A 569 32.88 12.36 22.38
N ALA A 570 32.47 12.43 23.65
CA ALA A 570 31.38 13.29 24.07
C ALA A 570 31.90 14.75 24.09
N GLY A 571 31.40 15.57 23.18
CA GLY A 571 31.70 17.00 23.09
C GLY A 571 30.42 17.81 22.96
N LYS A 572 30.10 18.57 24.01
CA LYS A 572 28.89 19.37 24.22
C LYS A 572 28.64 20.39 23.09
N SER A 573 27.42 20.43 22.54
CA SER A 573 26.84 21.66 21.98
C SER A 573 25.30 21.66 22.04
N GLY A 574 24.80 22.74 22.63
CA GLY A 574 23.41 23.15 22.90
C GLY A 574 22.27 22.49 22.12
N ALA A 575 21.40 21.83 22.88
CA ALA A 575 20.04 21.52 22.47
C ALA A 575 19.23 22.81 22.30
N ALA A 576 19.02 23.24 21.06
CA ALA A 576 17.91 24.11 20.69
C ALA A 576 16.73 23.20 20.31
N GLY A 577 15.68 23.21 21.13
CA GLY A 577 14.52 22.34 21.00
C GLY A 577 13.83 22.48 19.66
N VAL A 578 13.85 21.41 18.86
CA VAL A 578 12.96 21.21 17.73
C VAL A 578 11.63 20.72 18.30
N ARG A 579 10.62 21.60 18.37
CA ARG A 579 9.23 21.17 18.58
C ARG A 579 8.82 20.37 17.36
N SER A 580 8.42 19.11 17.56
CA SER A 580 7.71 18.37 16.53
C SER A 580 6.44 19.15 16.20
N ILE A 581 6.25 19.45 14.93
CA ILE A 581 4.98 19.99 14.43
C ILE A 581 4.08 18.75 14.28
N ALA A 582 3.56 18.26 15.41
CA ALA A 582 2.26 17.63 15.39
C ALA A 582 1.30 18.72 14.90
N SER A 583 0.65 18.47 13.78
CA SER A 583 -0.36 19.37 13.22
C SER A 583 -1.36 19.75 14.31
N ASP A 584 -1.53 21.06 14.52
CA ASP A 584 -2.61 21.63 15.31
C ASP A 584 -3.94 21.20 14.67
N ALA A 585 -4.45 20.04 15.08
CA ALA A 585 -5.85 19.70 14.91
C ALA A 585 -6.64 20.63 15.83
N GLY A 586 -7.09 21.76 15.27
CA GLY A 586 -8.00 22.67 15.94
C GLY A 586 -9.16 21.89 16.54
N ALA A 587 -9.48 22.17 17.79
CA ALA A 587 -10.60 21.55 18.50
C ALA A 587 -11.91 21.85 17.77
N TYR A 588 -12.40 20.89 16.99
CA TYR A 588 -13.74 20.92 16.42
C TYR A 588 -14.69 20.13 17.32
N ASP A 589 -15.83 20.76 17.61
CA ASP A 589 -16.88 20.23 18.46
C ASP A 589 -17.51 19.02 17.75
N ALA A 590 -17.11 17.83 18.17
CA ALA A 590 -17.76 16.59 17.75
C ALA A 590 -19.23 16.67 18.16
N GLY A 591 -20.13 16.47 17.21
CA GLY A 591 -21.57 16.42 17.44
C GLY A 591 -21.92 15.63 18.71
N ALA A 592 -22.85 16.19 19.49
CA ALA A 592 -23.26 15.79 20.83
C ALA A 592 -23.09 14.28 21.14
N GLY A 593 -22.04 13.95 21.90
CA GLY A 593 -21.88 12.63 22.52
C GLY A 593 -20.45 12.11 22.68
N ALA A 594 -19.46 12.64 21.94
CA ALA A 594 -18.07 12.24 22.13
C ALA A 594 -17.45 13.01 23.30
N CYS A 595 -17.00 12.33 24.35
CA CYS A 595 -16.14 12.96 25.36
C CYS A 595 -14.85 13.37 24.66
N LYS A 596 -14.44 14.64 24.78
CA LYS A 596 -13.23 15.18 24.13
C LYS A 596 -12.07 14.19 24.27
N ALA A 597 -11.77 13.49 23.19
CA ALA A 597 -10.48 12.84 23.03
C ALA A 597 -9.50 14.02 22.84
N GLY A 598 -8.64 14.27 23.83
CA GLY A 598 -7.50 15.15 23.62
C GLY A 598 -6.65 14.62 22.46
N PRO A 599 -5.76 15.43 21.89
CA PRO A 599 -4.87 15.05 20.78
C PRO A 599 -3.86 13.92 21.10
N ASP A 600 -4.00 13.24 22.23
CA ASP A 600 -3.05 12.26 22.77
C ASP A 600 -3.32 10.80 22.31
N GLY A 601 -4.10 10.59 21.25
CA GLY A 601 -4.53 9.27 20.77
C GLY A 601 -3.58 8.56 19.79
N VAL A 602 -2.39 9.12 19.54
CA VAL A 602 -1.41 8.53 18.61
C VAL A 602 -0.65 7.41 19.29
N TRP A 603 -0.64 6.23 18.69
CA TRP A 603 0.17 5.11 19.16
C TRP A 603 1.64 5.34 18.81
N PRO A 604 2.60 5.20 19.74
CA PRO A 604 4.00 5.44 19.43
C PRO A 604 4.50 4.48 18.35
N ALA A 605 5.12 5.03 17.30
CA ALA A 605 5.89 4.23 16.33
C ALA A 605 7.01 3.50 17.07
N VAL A 606 7.25 2.23 16.71
CA VAL A 606 8.28 1.42 17.34
C VAL A 606 9.65 2.05 17.04
N ALA A 607 10.28 2.70 18.03
CA ALA A 607 11.72 2.87 18.00
C ALA A 607 12.32 1.47 18.18
N SER A 608 13.08 0.98 17.20
CA SER A 608 13.69 -0.34 17.30
C SER A 608 14.47 -0.43 18.62
N ALA A 609 14.01 -1.30 19.51
CA ALA A 609 14.75 -1.62 20.73
C ALA A 609 15.84 -2.64 20.37
N ALA A 610 16.78 -2.24 19.52
CA ALA A 610 18.00 -2.99 19.25
C ALA A 610 19.15 -2.01 19.00
N GLY A 611 19.78 -1.58 20.09
CA GLY A 611 21.04 -0.85 20.00
C GLY A 611 22.10 -1.69 19.30
N ALA A 612 22.74 -1.09 18.29
CA ALA A 612 24.09 -1.38 17.83
C ALA A 612 24.52 -2.88 17.82
N ALA A 613 23.85 -3.69 17.01
CA ALA A 613 24.42 -4.92 16.45
C ALA A 613 23.67 -5.23 15.15
N GLY A 614 24.38 -5.47 14.04
CA GLY A 614 23.78 -5.66 12.73
C GLY A 614 22.66 -6.70 12.74
N VAL A 615 21.42 -6.25 12.53
CA VAL A 615 20.25 -7.12 12.45
C VAL A 615 20.05 -7.47 10.98
N SER A 616 20.49 -8.67 10.59
CA SER A 616 19.92 -9.35 9.42
C SER A 616 18.41 -9.45 9.63
N ALA A 617 17.59 -9.23 8.59
CA ALA A 617 16.15 -9.50 8.61
C ALA A 617 15.87 -10.80 9.39
N GLY A 618 15.35 -10.66 10.62
CA GLY A 618 15.31 -11.76 11.58
C GLY A 618 14.46 -12.89 11.02
N LYS A 619 14.99 -14.12 11.04
CA LYS A 619 14.14 -15.29 10.76
C LYS A 619 13.11 -15.40 11.87
N ILE A 620 11.84 -15.61 11.49
CA ILE A 620 10.75 -15.89 12.43
C ILE A 620 11.13 -17.10 13.29
N ASP A 621 11.06 -16.95 14.61
CA ASP A 621 11.21 -18.05 15.57
C ASP A 621 9.83 -18.67 15.86
N PRO A 622 9.52 -19.86 15.31
CA PRO A 622 8.21 -20.49 15.51
C PRO A 622 7.98 -20.96 16.96
N THR A 623 9.01 -20.96 17.81
CA THR A 623 8.86 -21.32 19.24
C THR A 623 8.41 -20.13 20.09
N ARG A 624 8.43 -18.91 19.53
CA ARG A 624 8.12 -17.66 20.25
C ARG A 624 7.27 -16.72 19.39
N VAL A 625 6.19 -17.23 18.83
CA VAL A 625 5.30 -16.44 17.96
C VAL A 625 4.55 -15.38 18.77
N LYS A 626 4.54 -14.15 18.26
CA LYS A 626 3.80 -12.99 18.78
C LYS A 626 2.89 -12.39 17.71
N PRO A 627 1.88 -11.56 18.11
CA PRO A 627 1.21 -10.67 17.19
C PRO A 627 2.22 -9.78 16.43
N TYR A 628 1.91 -9.47 15.17
CA TYR A 628 2.77 -8.70 14.28
C TYR A 628 1.96 -7.56 13.67
N GLY A 629 2.46 -6.33 13.78
CA GLY A 629 1.93 -5.14 13.12
C GLY A 629 2.76 -4.74 11.92
N ASP A 630 3.96 -4.20 12.16
CA ASP A 630 4.89 -3.71 11.15
C ASP A 630 6.33 -4.21 11.33
N THR A 631 6.73 -4.54 12.56
CA THR A 631 8.10 -4.92 12.91
C THR A 631 8.11 -6.31 13.53
N LEU A 632 9.15 -7.11 13.26
CA LEU A 632 9.23 -8.46 13.82
C LEU A 632 9.21 -8.40 15.35
N ASP A 633 8.37 -9.24 15.96
CA ASP A 633 8.14 -9.33 17.41
C ASP A 633 7.63 -8.04 18.09
N ASP A 634 6.97 -7.14 17.35
CA ASP A 634 6.38 -5.93 17.93
C ASP A 634 5.25 -6.20 18.94
N GLY A 635 4.53 -7.32 18.80
CA GLY A 635 3.41 -7.68 19.65
C GLY A 635 2.18 -6.79 19.47
N ALA A 636 2.06 -6.03 18.38
CA ALA A 636 0.98 -5.06 18.20
C ALA A 636 -0.41 -5.73 18.17
N VAL A 637 -1.32 -5.24 19.01
CA VAL A 637 -2.70 -5.74 19.14
C VAL A 637 -3.69 -4.59 19.24
N GLN A 638 -4.84 -4.75 18.59
CA GLN A 638 -6.03 -3.91 18.75
C GLN A 638 -7.09 -4.64 19.59
N LEU A 639 -7.69 -3.94 20.55
CA LEU A 639 -8.87 -4.36 21.29
C LEU A 639 -9.99 -3.31 21.16
N SER A 640 -11.23 -3.77 21.06
CA SER A 640 -12.41 -2.91 21.13
C SER A 640 -13.41 -3.51 22.11
N PHE A 641 -13.85 -2.76 23.12
CA PHE A 641 -14.75 -3.25 24.16
C PHE A 641 -15.55 -2.13 24.81
N THR A 642 -16.55 -2.51 25.61
CA THR A 642 -17.41 -1.58 26.35
C THR A 642 -17.23 -1.76 27.85
N LEU A 643 -17.18 -0.65 28.58
CA LEU A 643 -17.22 -0.64 30.04
C LEU A 643 -18.55 -0.04 30.53
N PRO A 644 -19.20 -0.62 31.55
CA PRO A 644 -20.42 -0.09 32.17
C PRO A 644 -20.07 1.06 33.15
N VAL A 645 -19.35 2.06 32.64
CA VAL A 645 -18.99 3.28 33.38
C VAL A 645 -19.23 4.50 32.49
N PRO A 646 -19.54 5.68 33.08
CA PRO A 646 -19.66 6.93 32.33
C PRO A 646 -18.40 7.25 31.53
N CYS A 647 -18.59 7.87 30.38
CA CYS A 647 -17.48 8.25 29.50
C CYS A 647 -16.70 9.42 30.11
N GLY A 648 -15.38 9.28 30.18
CA GLY A 648 -14.48 10.21 30.87
C GLY A 648 -13.07 9.65 31.01
N ASP A 649 -12.19 10.40 31.67
CA ASP A 649 -10.80 10.00 31.83
C ASP A 649 -10.66 8.78 32.76
N GLU A 650 -11.58 8.60 33.71
CA GLU A 650 -11.68 7.40 34.54
C GLU A 650 -11.98 6.14 33.71
N ALA A 651 -12.84 6.25 32.68
CA ALA A 651 -13.13 5.14 31.78
C ALA A 651 -11.91 4.76 30.94
N LYS A 652 -11.17 5.77 30.44
CA LYS A 652 -9.93 5.56 29.68
C LYS A 652 -8.86 4.89 30.54
N GLU A 653 -8.64 5.37 31.77
CA GLU A 653 -7.66 4.78 32.68
C GLU A 653 -8.09 3.36 33.13
N ALA A 654 -9.38 3.12 33.35
CA ALA A 654 -9.90 1.78 33.63
C ALA A 654 -9.62 0.82 32.47
N ALA A 655 -9.85 1.25 31.23
CA ALA A 655 -9.56 0.48 30.02
C ALA A 655 -8.06 0.16 29.89
N ARG A 656 -7.19 1.16 30.10
CA ARG A 656 -5.73 0.99 30.07
C ARG A 656 -5.24 -0.02 31.11
N ARG A 657 -5.74 0.07 32.35
CA ARG A 657 -5.40 -0.89 33.41
C ARG A 657 -5.91 -2.29 33.10
N LEU A 658 -7.08 -2.41 32.49
CA LEU A 658 -7.64 -3.69 32.08
C LEU A 658 -6.78 -4.33 30.98
N ALA A 659 -6.37 -3.55 29.98
CA ALA A 659 -5.43 -4.00 28.94
C ALA A 659 -4.09 -4.48 29.54
N GLY A 660 -3.54 -3.75 30.52
CA GLY A 660 -2.35 -4.19 31.25
C GLY A 660 -2.53 -5.56 31.95
N LYS A 661 -3.70 -5.79 32.56
CA LYS A 661 -4.03 -7.10 33.16
C LYS A 661 -4.22 -8.22 32.12
N MET A 662 -4.48 -7.87 30.86
CA MET A 662 -4.55 -8.81 29.74
C MET A 662 -3.17 -9.10 29.12
N GLY A 663 -2.09 -8.54 29.68
CA GLY A 663 -0.73 -8.73 29.15
C GLY A 663 -0.36 -7.76 28.02
N LEU A 664 -1.06 -6.63 27.93
CA LEU A 664 -0.74 -5.56 26.97
C LEU A 664 0.04 -4.44 27.64
N GLU A 665 1.31 -4.29 27.28
CA GLU A 665 2.14 -3.15 27.65
C GLU A 665 1.90 -1.95 26.74
N GLU A 666 2.31 -0.76 27.22
CA GLU A 666 2.18 0.51 26.49
C GLU A 666 0.76 0.83 26.00
N ALA A 667 -0.27 0.26 26.64
CA ALA A 667 -1.65 0.42 26.19
C ALA A 667 -2.10 1.89 26.13
N VAL A 668 -2.79 2.24 25.05
CA VAL A 668 -3.27 3.59 24.71
C VAL A 668 -4.71 3.45 24.24
N VAL A 669 -5.58 4.27 24.81
CA VAL A 669 -6.97 4.40 24.37
C VAL A 669 -7.02 5.41 23.25
N VAL A 670 -7.27 4.94 22.03
CA VAL A 670 -7.27 5.78 20.82
C VAL A 670 -8.66 6.34 20.52
N TYR A 671 -9.70 5.73 21.08
CA TYR A 671 -11.09 6.19 20.96
C TYR A 671 -11.92 5.86 22.20
N ALA A 672 -12.80 6.78 22.58
CA ALA A 672 -13.77 6.60 23.66
C ALA A 672 -15.08 7.34 23.31
N GLN A 673 -16.22 6.67 23.48
CA GLN A 673 -17.53 7.21 23.11
C GLN A 673 -18.61 6.77 24.10
N GLU A 674 -19.48 7.69 24.51
CA GLU A 674 -20.66 7.33 25.30
C GLU A 674 -21.71 6.64 24.41
N LEU A 675 -22.23 5.51 24.89
CA LEU A 675 -23.31 4.76 24.22
C LEU A 675 -24.70 5.05 24.82
N GLY A 676 -24.74 5.77 25.94
CA GLY A 676 -25.94 5.99 26.76
C GLY A 676 -26.06 4.97 27.90
N GLY A 677 -26.82 5.34 28.95
CA GLY A 677 -27.05 4.48 30.11
C GLY A 677 -25.83 4.24 31.00
N GLY A 678 -24.81 5.11 30.93
CA GLY A 678 -23.57 4.96 31.68
C GLY A 678 -22.63 3.90 31.12
N PHE A 679 -22.68 3.63 29.80
CA PHE A 679 -21.75 2.75 29.11
C PHE A 679 -20.80 3.53 28.19
N THR A 680 -19.54 3.12 28.16
CA THR A 680 -18.49 3.70 27.32
C THR A 680 -17.89 2.66 26.39
N PHE A 681 -17.93 2.93 25.10
CA PHE A 681 -17.23 2.15 24.08
C PHE A 681 -15.79 2.66 23.91
N LEU A 682 -14.83 1.74 23.85
CA LEU A 682 -13.40 2.04 23.78
C LEU A 682 -12.72 1.25 22.66
N VAL A 683 -11.73 1.88 22.02
CA VAL A 683 -10.73 1.21 21.16
C VAL A 683 -9.36 1.44 21.79
N VAL A 684 -8.61 0.37 21.97
CA VAL A 684 -7.34 0.33 22.69
C VAL A 684 -6.33 -0.44 21.87
N TYR A 685 -5.13 0.10 21.74
CA TYR A 685 -4.00 -0.64 21.18
C TYR A 685 -3.06 -1.08 22.31
N GLY A 686 -2.21 -2.07 22.06
CA GLY A 686 -1.36 -2.72 23.07
C GLY A 686 -0.16 -3.43 22.46
N ARG A 687 0.95 -3.56 23.21
CA ARG A 687 2.01 -4.54 22.91
C ARG A 687 1.81 -5.80 23.74
N CYS A 688 1.52 -6.92 23.10
CA CYS A 688 1.42 -8.23 23.74
C CYS A 688 2.80 -8.72 24.17
N VAL A 689 2.98 -8.93 25.48
CA VAL A 689 4.23 -9.48 26.01
C VAL A 689 4.34 -10.98 25.85
N HIS A 690 3.19 -11.66 25.77
CA HIS A 690 3.11 -13.11 25.70
C HIS A 690 3.47 -13.63 24.30
N ALA A 691 4.09 -14.81 24.27
CA ALA A 691 4.42 -15.53 23.05
C ALA A 691 3.89 -16.96 23.14
N VAL A 692 3.65 -17.58 21.99
CA VAL A 692 3.18 -18.97 21.88
C VAL A 692 4.23 -19.79 21.12
N ASP A 693 4.53 -20.98 21.62
CA ASP A 693 5.29 -21.98 20.89
C ASP A 693 4.36 -22.68 19.89
N PHE A 694 4.41 -22.23 18.64
CA PHE A 694 3.60 -22.78 17.57
C PHE A 694 3.95 -24.25 17.29
N THR A 695 5.20 -24.66 17.54
CA THR A 695 5.67 -26.04 17.29
C THR A 695 5.14 -27.04 18.32
N ALA A 696 4.75 -26.56 19.51
CA ALA A 696 4.19 -27.38 20.57
C ALA A 696 2.66 -27.58 20.45
N ILE A 697 1.98 -26.84 19.57
CA ILE A 697 0.51 -26.91 19.43
C ILE A 697 0.13 -28.25 18.78
N LYS A 698 -0.63 -29.07 19.52
CA LYS A 698 -1.29 -30.27 19.00
C LYS A 698 -2.78 -29.99 18.85
N VAL A 699 -3.29 -30.03 17.63
CA VAL A 699 -4.72 -29.88 17.34
C VAL A 699 -5.31 -31.26 17.09
N PRO A 700 -6.16 -31.79 17.98
CA PRO A 700 -6.95 -33.00 17.75
C PRO A 700 -7.88 -32.75 16.57
N LYS A 701 -7.54 -33.31 15.41
CA LYS A 701 -8.38 -33.25 14.22
C LYS A 701 -9.13 -34.56 14.10
N VAL A 702 -10.35 -34.48 13.56
CA VAL A 702 -11.01 -35.65 13.00
C VAL A 702 -10.19 -36.04 11.77
N ASP A 703 -9.29 -37.02 11.93
CA ASP A 703 -8.41 -37.46 10.85
C ASP A 703 -9.16 -38.42 9.93
N VAL A 704 -9.82 -37.84 8.93
CA VAL A 704 -10.62 -38.56 7.94
C VAL A 704 -10.38 -37.98 6.57
N LYS A 705 -10.14 -38.88 5.62
CA LYS A 705 -10.10 -38.54 4.20
C LYS A 705 -11.52 -38.25 3.73
N VAL A 706 -11.82 -36.98 3.44
CA VAL A 706 -13.14 -36.58 2.91
C VAL A 706 -13.33 -37.21 1.53
N MET A 707 -14.44 -37.91 1.36
CA MET A 707 -14.88 -38.57 0.13
C MET A 707 -16.07 -37.79 -0.45
N SER A 708 -16.17 -37.75 -1.78
CA SER A 708 -17.37 -37.23 -2.42
C SER A 708 -18.57 -38.14 -2.16
N LYS A 709 -19.79 -37.62 -2.29
CA LYS A 709 -21.03 -38.38 -2.18
C LYS A 709 -21.00 -39.75 -2.87
N ASP A 710 -20.67 -39.77 -4.17
CA ASP A 710 -20.65 -41.02 -4.94
C ASP A 710 -19.54 -41.99 -4.46
N ALA A 711 -18.45 -41.45 -3.93
CA ALA A 711 -17.39 -42.26 -3.34
C ALA A 711 -17.81 -42.87 -2.00
N VAL A 712 -18.58 -42.14 -1.18
CA VAL A 712 -19.21 -42.68 0.03
C VAL A 712 -20.20 -43.79 -0.31
N ASP A 713 -21.10 -43.58 -1.29
CA ASP A 713 -22.06 -44.60 -1.73
C ASP A 713 -21.34 -45.88 -2.19
N ARG A 714 -20.30 -45.76 -3.03
CA ARG A 714 -19.48 -46.92 -3.44
C ARG A 714 -18.78 -47.60 -2.26
N PHE A 715 -18.22 -46.81 -1.34
CA PHE A 715 -17.56 -47.36 -0.16
C PHE A 715 -18.52 -48.17 0.71
N ILE A 716 -19.76 -47.68 0.88
CA ILE A 716 -20.80 -48.41 1.62
C ILE A 716 -21.13 -49.74 0.94
N GLN A 717 -21.37 -49.72 -0.38
CA GLN A 717 -21.67 -50.94 -1.14
C GLN A 717 -20.54 -51.97 -1.04
N GLU A 718 -19.30 -51.55 -1.24
CA GLU A 718 -18.13 -52.44 -1.26
C GLU A 718 -17.80 -53.03 0.12
N LYS A 719 -17.94 -52.24 1.19
CA LYS A 719 -17.46 -52.61 2.53
C LYS A 719 -18.55 -53.16 3.45
N PHE A 720 -19.81 -52.77 3.25
CA PHE A 720 -20.90 -53.13 4.15
C PHE A 720 -21.99 -53.96 3.46
N GLY A 721 -22.20 -53.79 2.14
CA GLY A 721 -23.19 -54.55 1.38
C GLY A 721 -24.65 -54.31 1.82
N ARG A 722 -24.89 -53.26 2.60
CA ARG A 722 -26.21 -52.80 3.05
C ARG A 722 -26.19 -51.29 3.26
N LYS A 723 -27.36 -50.66 3.25
CA LYS A 723 -27.49 -49.25 3.61
C LYS A 723 -27.09 -49.00 5.06
N ILE A 724 -26.56 -47.82 5.32
CA ILE A 724 -26.19 -47.32 6.65
C ILE A 724 -27.33 -46.43 7.17
N CYS A 725 -27.84 -46.73 8.36
CA CYS A 725 -28.92 -45.93 8.97
C CYS A 725 -28.33 -44.83 9.86
N ILE A 726 -28.61 -43.57 9.53
CA ILE A 726 -28.13 -42.40 10.26
C ILE A 726 -29.33 -41.58 10.74
N ILE A 727 -29.43 -41.37 12.06
CA ILE A 727 -30.51 -40.59 12.66
C ILE A 727 -29.98 -39.24 13.11
N GLY A 728 -30.61 -38.15 12.67
CA GLY A 728 -30.23 -36.78 12.99
C GLY A 728 -31.29 -36.07 13.83
N ALA A 729 -30.90 -35.35 14.88
CA ALA A 729 -31.84 -34.58 15.71
C ALA A 729 -31.19 -33.39 16.43
N CYS A 730 -31.96 -32.32 16.67
CA CYS A 730 -31.71 -31.39 17.76
C CYS A 730 -32.45 -31.87 19.01
N ILE A 731 -31.72 -32.11 20.09
CA ILE A 731 -32.27 -32.78 21.29
C ILE A 731 -32.77 -31.81 22.35
N GLU A 732 -33.72 -32.30 23.15
CA GLU A 732 -34.29 -31.64 24.34
C GLU A 732 -34.96 -30.30 24.02
N SER A 733 -34.50 -29.19 24.59
CA SER A 733 -35.15 -27.88 24.41
C SER A 733 -34.70 -27.14 23.16
N ASP A 734 -33.72 -27.67 22.41
CA ASP A 734 -33.10 -26.95 21.29
C ASP A 734 -33.94 -27.01 20.01
N ALA A 735 -34.39 -25.83 19.55
CA ALA A 735 -35.23 -25.67 18.36
C ALA A 735 -34.46 -25.29 17.09
N HIS A 736 -33.13 -25.15 17.15
CA HIS A 736 -32.34 -24.60 16.04
C HIS A 736 -31.88 -25.67 15.03
N THR A 737 -32.75 -26.00 14.08
CA THR A 737 -32.48 -27.09 13.12
C THR A 737 -31.56 -26.71 11.97
N VAL A 738 -31.31 -25.41 11.69
CA VAL A 738 -30.56 -24.96 10.50
C VAL A 738 -29.24 -25.71 10.29
N GLY A 739 -28.51 -25.98 11.38
CA GLY A 739 -27.26 -26.73 11.34
C GLY A 739 -27.44 -28.21 10.98
N ILE A 740 -28.34 -28.92 11.66
CA ILE A 740 -28.59 -30.35 11.38
C ILE A 740 -29.26 -30.55 10.02
N ASP A 741 -30.14 -29.63 9.62
CA ASP A 741 -30.81 -29.64 8.32
C ASP A 741 -29.83 -29.43 7.17
N ALA A 742 -28.78 -28.63 7.36
CA ALA A 742 -27.72 -28.48 6.37
C ALA A 742 -26.93 -29.77 6.12
N ILE A 743 -26.89 -30.67 7.11
CA ILE A 743 -26.22 -31.98 7.03
C ILE A 743 -27.20 -33.06 6.55
N MET A 744 -28.41 -33.11 7.10
CA MET A 744 -29.37 -34.19 6.85
C MET A 744 -30.15 -33.96 5.55
N ASN A 745 -30.75 -32.79 5.36
CA ASN A 745 -31.75 -32.58 4.31
C ASN A 745 -31.15 -32.63 2.90
N MET A 746 -31.90 -33.19 1.95
CA MET A 746 -31.52 -33.33 0.53
C MET A 746 -30.92 -32.06 -0.11
N LYS A 747 -31.39 -30.87 0.28
CA LYS A 747 -30.89 -29.58 -0.24
C LYS A 747 -29.41 -29.35 0.12
N GLY A 748 -29.02 -29.72 1.34
CA GLY A 748 -27.74 -29.41 1.96
C GLY A 748 -27.43 -27.91 2.00
N TYR A 749 -26.15 -27.56 1.96
CA TYR A 749 -25.64 -26.18 2.12
C TYR A 749 -24.45 -25.89 1.20
N ASN A 750 -24.35 -24.65 0.72
CA ASN A 750 -23.26 -24.16 -0.13
C ASN A 750 -22.96 -25.03 -1.39
N GLY A 751 -24.00 -25.64 -1.98
CA GLY A 751 -23.84 -26.53 -3.14
C GLY A 751 -23.51 -27.99 -2.81
N HIS A 752 -23.23 -28.31 -1.54
CA HIS A 752 -23.07 -29.68 -1.06
C HIS A 752 -24.44 -30.27 -0.70
N LYS A 753 -24.69 -31.53 -1.06
CA LYS A 753 -25.96 -32.22 -0.80
C LYS A 753 -25.95 -32.87 0.59
N GLY A 754 -27.08 -32.82 1.30
CA GLY A 754 -27.21 -33.50 2.59
C GLY A 754 -27.33 -35.03 2.48
N LEU A 755 -27.28 -35.71 3.62
CA LEU A 755 -27.24 -37.18 3.73
C LEU A 755 -28.45 -37.88 3.10
N GLU A 756 -29.63 -37.25 3.09
CA GLU A 756 -30.80 -37.78 2.38
C GLU A 756 -30.58 -37.94 0.86
N ALA A 757 -29.59 -37.25 0.29
CA ALA A 757 -29.26 -37.38 -1.12
C ALA A 757 -28.45 -38.64 -1.43
N TYR A 758 -27.78 -39.24 -0.44
CA TYR A 758 -26.90 -40.39 -0.59
C TYR A 758 -27.73 -41.64 -0.79
N HIS A 759 -27.43 -42.45 -1.81
CA HIS A 759 -28.27 -43.60 -2.14
C HIS A 759 -28.16 -44.71 -1.10
N GLU A 760 -26.98 -44.85 -0.48
CA GLU A 760 -26.64 -45.93 0.44
C GLU A 760 -26.72 -45.52 1.92
N ILE A 761 -27.18 -44.29 2.18
CA ILE A 761 -27.47 -43.81 3.54
C ILE A 761 -28.99 -43.67 3.69
N GLU A 762 -29.53 -44.34 4.69
CA GLU A 762 -30.88 -44.11 5.17
C GLU A 762 -30.83 -43.02 6.24
N ALA A 763 -31.00 -41.77 5.82
CA ALA A 763 -30.98 -40.60 6.69
C ALA A 763 -32.38 -40.32 7.27
N LEU A 764 -32.50 -40.28 8.60
CA LEU A 764 -33.73 -39.97 9.32
C LEU A 764 -33.56 -38.67 10.11
N ASN A 765 -34.10 -37.57 9.60
CA ASN A 765 -34.07 -36.28 10.30
C ASN A 765 -35.31 -36.11 11.19
N LEU A 766 -35.11 -36.09 12.51
CA LEU A 766 -36.17 -35.90 13.49
C LEU A 766 -36.46 -34.42 13.80
N GLY A 767 -35.68 -33.50 13.24
CA GLY A 767 -35.88 -32.07 13.42
C GLY A 767 -35.48 -31.59 14.81
N ALA A 768 -36.35 -30.79 15.44
CA ALA A 768 -36.04 -30.03 16.65
C ALA A 768 -36.75 -30.54 17.89
N GLN A 769 -36.15 -30.22 19.04
CA GLN A 769 -36.71 -30.47 20.37
C GLN A 769 -37.06 -31.94 20.66
N VAL A 770 -36.24 -32.86 20.15
CA VAL A 770 -36.46 -34.30 20.29
C VAL A 770 -35.97 -34.77 21.67
N PRO A 771 -36.80 -35.36 22.53
CA PRO A 771 -36.34 -35.95 23.78
C PRO A 771 -35.28 -37.03 23.54
N CYS A 772 -34.24 -37.11 24.40
CA CYS A 772 -33.22 -38.15 24.25
C CYS A 772 -33.83 -39.56 24.28
N GLU A 773 -34.87 -39.76 25.08
CA GLU A 773 -35.62 -41.00 25.20
C GLU A 773 -36.24 -41.44 23.86
N GLU A 774 -36.81 -40.49 23.11
CA GLU A 774 -37.43 -40.75 21.81
C GLU A 774 -36.36 -41.06 20.75
N LEU A 775 -35.27 -40.29 20.75
CA LEU A 775 -34.13 -40.51 19.86
C LEU A 775 -33.51 -41.91 20.07
N VAL A 776 -33.29 -42.30 21.32
CA VAL A 776 -32.71 -43.61 21.67
C VAL A 776 -33.68 -44.75 21.32
N ALA A 777 -34.98 -44.60 21.63
CA ALA A 777 -35.99 -45.60 21.28
C ALA A 777 -36.04 -45.86 19.76
N LEU A 778 -36.02 -44.78 18.96
CA LEU A 778 -36.00 -44.92 17.50
C LEU A 778 -34.68 -45.51 16.99
N ALA A 779 -33.55 -45.16 17.61
CA ALA A 779 -32.26 -45.75 17.27
C ALA A 779 -32.23 -47.27 17.47
N ILE A 780 -32.88 -47.77 18.53
CA ILE A 780 -33.06 -49.22 18.76
C ILE A 780 -33.97 -49.83 17.68
N GLU A 781 -35.14 -49.23 17.46
CA GLU A 781 -36.14 -49.72 16.51
C GLU A 781 -35.55 -49.86 15.09
N ARG A 782 -34.80 -48.83 14.66
CA ARG A 782 -34.24 -48.73 13.31
C ARG A 782 -32.83 -49.31 13.19
N ARG A 783 -32.26 -49.80 14.30
CA ARG A 783 -30.87 -50.32 14.36
C ARG A 783 -29.87 -49.31 13.79
N ALA A 784 -29.94 -48.08 14.29
CA ALA A 784 -29.12 -46.97 13.81
C ALA A 784 -27.62 -47.31 13.90
N ASP A 785 -26.91 -47.06 12.80
CA ASP A 785 -25.46 -47.19 12.72
C ASP A 785 -24.75 -45.95 13.27
N ALA A 786 -25.37 -44.78 13.09
CA ALA A 786 -24.91 -43.54 13.68
C ALA A 786 -26.08 -42.64 14.13
N ILE A 787 -25.85 -41.90 15.20
CA ILE A 787 -26.71 -40.85 15.71
C ILE A 787 -25.94 -39.53 15.60
N LEU A 788 -26.53 -38.57 14.90
CA LEU A 788 -26.02 -37.21 14.75
C LEU A 788 -26.89 -36.28 15.60
N VAL A 789 -26.30 -35.65 16.61
CA VAL A 789 -27.02 -34.67 17.43
C VAL A 789 -26.48 -33.27 17.24
N SER A 790 -27.38 -32.30 17.06
CA SER A 790 -27.03 -30.89 16.95
C SER A 790 -27.42 -30.13 18.20
N GLN A 791 -26.47 -29.39 18.78
CA GLN A 791 -26.66 -28.51 19.93
C GLN A 791 -26.12 -27.11 19.63
N VAL A 792 -27.03 -26.15 19.54
CA VAL A 792 -26.76 -24.73 19.28
C VAL A 792 -26.86 -23.93 20.57
N VAL A 793 -27.84 -24.25 21.42
CA VAL A 793 -28.07 -23.52 22.67
C VAL A 793 -27.07 -23.97 23.74
N THR A 794 -26.07 -23.13 23.98
CA THR A 794 -25.00 -23.42 24.95
C THR A 794 -25.09 -22.62 26.25
N GLN A 795 -26.10 -21.75 26.41
CA GLN A 795 -26.26 -20.91 27.59
C GLN A 795 -26.31 -21.75 28.87
N LYS A 796 -25.58 -21.30 29.90
CA LYS A 796 -25.47 -21.98 31.20
C LYS A 796 -25.03 -23.45 31.10
N ASN A 797 -24.27 -23.79 30.05
CA ASN A 797 -23.76 -25.14 29.79
C ASN A 797 -24.86 -26.22 29.63
N ILE A 798 -26.07 -25.83 29.18
CA ILE A 798 -27.18 -26.78 29.05
C ILE A 798 -26.91 -27.92 28.05
N HIS A 799 -26.19 -27.62 26.96
CA HIS A 799 -25.70 -28.61 26.02
C HIS A 799 -24.93 -29.75 26.71
N LEU A 800 -24.00 -29.48 27.65
CA LEU A 800 -23.26 -30.53 28.36
C LEU A 800 -24.21 -31.49 29.07
N ARG A 801 -25.19 -30.95 29.80
CA ARG A 801 -26.19 -31.76 30.50
C ARG A 801 -27.00 -32.64 29.56
N ASN A 802 -27.45 -32.10 28.43
CA ASN A 802 -28.25 -32.84 27.45
C ASN A 802 -27.44 -33.94 26.76
N LEU A 803 -26.18 -33.63 26.43
CA LEU A 803 -25.26 -34.56 25.76
C LEU A 803 -24.84 -35.69 26.70
N THR A 804 -24.51 -35.38 27.96
CA THR A 804 -24.25 -36.41 28.97
C THR A 804 -25.49 -37.29 29.19
N LYS A 805 -26.69 -36.70 29.28
CA LYS A 805 -27.94 -37.46 29.38
C LYS A 805 -28.09 -38.46 28.23
N LEU A 806 -27.85 -38.03 26.99
CA LEU A 806 -27.90 -38.92 25.82
C LEU A 806 -26.87 -40.05 25.92
N MET A 807 -25.63 -39.72 26.29
CA MET A 807 -24.55 -40.71 26.43
C MET A 807 -24.86 -41.75 27.50
N ASP A 808 -25.33 -41.34 28.67
CA ASP A 808 -25.75 -42.24 29.75
C ASP A 808 -26.87 -43.19 29.27
N MET A 809 -27.80 -42.70 28.46
CA MET A 809 -28.88 -43.52 27.89
C MET A 809 -28.37 -44.50 26.83
N LEU A 810 -27.47 -44.07 25.94
CA LEU A 810 -26.85 -44.96 24.95
C LEU A 810 -26.04 -46.07 25.61
N GLU A 811 -25.40 -45.80 26.74
CA GLU A 811 -24.72 -46.81 27.55
C GLU A 811 -25.70 -47.76 28.25
N ALA A 812 -26.74 -47.21 28.89
CA ALA A 812 -27.75 -48.01 29.61
C ALA A 812 -28.48 -49.00 28.69
N GLU A 813 -28.76 -48.60 27.45
CA GLU A 813 -29.39 -49.45 26.43
C GLU A 813 -28.39 -50.30 25.62
N ASN A 814 -27.09 -50.30 25.99
CA ASN A 814 -26.00 -51.01 25.31
C ASN A 814 -25.81 -50.65 23.82
N LEU A 815 -26.26 -49.47 23.38
CA LEU A 815 -26.10 -48.99 22.01
C LEU A 815 -24.73 -48.39 21.73
N ARG A 816 -24.04 -47.90 22.77
CA ARG A 816 -22.78 -47.16 22.61
C ARG A 816 -21.67 -47.94 21.88
N LEU A 817 -21.66 -49.26 22.01
CA LEU A 817 -20.70 -50.14 21.33
C LEU A 817 -21.08 -50.43 19.87
N SER A 818 -22.37 -50.38 19.52
CA SER A 818 -22.89 -50.73 18.20
C SER A 818 -23.21 -49.53 17.30
N THR A 819 -23.35 -48.33 17.89
CA THR A 819 -23.80 -47.12 17.21
C THR A 819 -22.81 -45.99 17.44
N LEU A 820 -22.43 -45.29 16.36
CA LEU A 820 -21.59 -44.10 16.46
C LEU A 820 -22.40 -42.91 16.98
N ALA A 821 -21.86 -42.19 17.96
CA ALA A 821 -22.43 -40.95 18.48
C ALA A 821 -21.60 -39.78 17.98
N VAL A 822 -22.20 -38.93 17.14
CA VAL A 822 -21.55 -37.75 16.57
C VAL A 822 -22.35 -36.53 16.98
N ILE A 823 -21.63 -35.47 17.34
CA ILE A 823 -22.21 -34.20 17.77
C ILE A 823 -21.80 -33.07 16.83
N GLY A 824 -22.74 -32.18 16.51
CA GLY A 824 -22.50 -30.95 15.76
C GLY A 824 -22.99 -29.70 16.48
N GLY A 825 -22.36 -28.56 16.21
CA GLY A 825 -22.87 -27.28 16.64
C GLY A 825 -21.84 -26.15 16.60
N PRO A 826 -22.26 -24.88 16.71
CA PRO A 826 -21.37 -23.73 16.52
C PRO A 826 -20.21 -23.64 17.51
N ARG A 827 -20.34 -24.29 18.67
CA ARG A 827 -19.33 -24.32 19.74
C ARG A 827 -18.81 -25.72 20.05
N ILE A 828 -19.09 -26.69 19.18
CA ILE A 828 -18.66 -28.07 19.35
C ILE A 828 -17.27 -28.23 18.72
N THR A 829 -16.32 -28.74 19.50
CA THR A 829 -14.98 -29.12 19.02
C THR A 829 -14.81 -30.63 19.13
N GLN A 830 -13.81 -31.17 18.41
CA GLN A 830 -13.47 -32.59 18.53
C GLN A 830 -13.02 -32.95 19.95
N GLU A 831 -12.30 -32.07 20.65
CA GLU A 831 -11.88 -32.34 22.03
C GLU A 831 -13.09 -32.45 22.96
N LEU A 832 -14.02 -31.50 22.87
CA LEU A 832 -15.24 -31.52 23.69
C LEU A 832 -16.07 -32.79 23.44
N ALA A 833 -16.18 -33.21 22.18
CA ALA A 833 -16.87 -34.44 21.84
C ALA A 833 -16.20 -35.66 22.49
N GLN A 834 -14.88 -35.77 22.39
CA GLN A 834 -14.12 -36.88 23.00
C GLN A 834 -14.22 -36.88 24.54
N GLU A 835 -14.15 -35.71 25.18
CA GLU A 835 -14.32 -35.59 26.64
C GLU A 835 -15.69 -36.06 27.12
N LEU A 836 -16.74 -35.81 26.33
CA LEU A 836 -18.10 -36.26 26.61
C LEU A 836 -18.37 -37.71 26.17
N GLY A 837 -17.37 -38.39 25.60
CA GLY A 837 -17.48 -39.77 25.15
C GLY A 837 -18.13 -39.95 23.78
N PHE A 838 -18.34 -38.88 22.99
CA PHE A 838 -18.76 -38.96 21.59
C PHE A 838 -17.59 -39.38 20.70
N ASP A 839 -17.91 -39.92 19.52
CA ASP A 839 -16.93 -40.39 18.55
C ASP A 839 -16.31 -39.23 17.76
N ALA A 840 -17.13 -38.26 17.36
CA ALA A 840 -16.66 -37.04 16.72
C ALA A 840 -17.52 -35.80 17.02
N GLY A 841 -16.87 -34.65 16.95
CA GLY A 841 -17.44 -33.31 17.09
C GLY A 841 -17.22 -32.46 15.84
N PHE A 842 -18.28 -31.86 15.32
CA PHE A 842 -18.26 -31.04 14.12
C PHE A 842 -18.71 -29.59 14.39
N GLY A 843 -17.85 -28.64 14.02
CA GLY A 843 -18.05 -27.20 14.22
C GLY A 843 -18.57 -26.47 12.97
N PRO A 844 -18.54 -25.13 12.98
CA PRO A 844 -18.86 -24.30 11.81
C PRO A 844 -18.05 -24.70 10.57
N GLY A 845 -18.69 -24.67 9.39
CA GLY A 845 -18.04 -25.00 8.11
C GLY A 845 -18.05 -26.47 7.73
N THR A 846 -18.68 -27.34 8.53
CA THR A 846 -18.84 -28.77 8.23
C THR A 846 -19.92 -29.00 7.16
N TYR A 847 -19.64 -29.89 6.20
CA TYR A 847 -20.58 -30.39 5.21
C TYR A 847 -20.98 -31.85 5.46
N ALA A 848 -22.04 -32.30 4.80
CA ALA A 848 -22.48 -33.69 4.90
C ALA A 848 -21.42 -34.69 4.41
N ASP A 849 -20.59 -34.31 3.43
CA ASP A 849 -19.48 -35.11 2.92
C ASP A 849 -18.47 -35.43 4.03
N ASP A 850 -18.18 -34.48 4.91
CA ASP A 850 -17.26 -34.65 6.04
C ASP A 850 -17.80 -35.65 7.05
N VAL A 851 -19.07 -35.47 7.43
CA VAL A 851 -19.75 -36.32 8.42
C VAL A 851 -19.93 -37.74 7.88
N ALA A 852 -20.39 -37.89 6.63
CA ALA A 852 -20.58 -39.19 6.00
C ALA A 852 -19.26 -39.95 5.88
N SER A 853 -18.21 -39.26 5.43
CA SER A 853 -16.87 -39.84 5.30
C SER A 853 -16.34 -40.35 6.63
N TYR A 854 -16.59 -39.59 7.72
CA TYR A 854 -16.20 -39.99 9.06
C TYR A 854 -16.97 -41.24 9.50
N VAL A 855 -18.29 -41.20 9.44
CA VAL A 855 -19.15 -42.30 9.90
C VAL A 855 -18.77 -43.61 9.21
N VAL A 856 -18.68 -43.63 7.87
CA VAL A 856 -18.41 -44.89 7.15
C VAL A 856 -17.00 -45.42 7.38
N GLN A 857 -16.00 -44.55 7.51
CA GLN A 857 -14.61 -44.97 7.77
C GLN A 857 -14.43 -45.46 9.20
N GLU A 858 -15.00 -44.76 10.19
CA GLU A 858 -14.95 -45.18 11.59
C GLU A 858 -15.71 -46.50 11.81
N MET A 859 -16.87 -46.69 11.17
CA MET A 859 -17.57 -47.96 11.19
C MET A 859 -16.74 -49.10 10.58
N ALA A 860 -16.03 -48.84 9.47
CA ALA A 860 -15.16 -49.83 8.85
C ALA A 860 -13.97 -50.18 9.74
N ARG A 861 -13.39 -49.18 10.44
CA ARG A 861 -12.31 -49.34 11.41
C ARG A 861 -12.73 -50.24 12.57
N ARG A 862 -13.88 -49.97 13.21
CA ARG A 862 -14.40 -50.79 14.32
C ARG A 862 -14.69 -52.24 13.94
N ARG A 863 -14.98 -52.52 12.66
CA ARG A 863 -15.18 -53.87 12.14
C ARG A 863 -13.88 -54.56 11.69
N GLY A 864 -12.73 -53.89 11.78
CA GLY A 864 -11.44 -54.40 11.32
C GLY A 864 -11.33 -54.52 9.79
N VAL A 865 -12.16 -53.79 9.04
CA VAL A 865 -12.22 -53.81 7.57
C VAL A 865 -11.15 -52.92 6.93
N ILE A 866 -10.61 -51.98 7.70
CA ILE A 866 -9.45 -51.13 7.38
C ILE A 866 -8.49 -51.11 8.58
N ALA A 867 -7.18 -51.00 8.33
CA ALA A 867 -6.17 -50.94 9.39
C ALA A 867 -6.14 -49.55 10.05
N ASP A 868 -5.70 -49.50 11.32
CA ASP A 868 -5.38 -48.23 12.00
C ASP A 868 -4.29 -47.50 11.21
N VAL A 869 -4.51 -46.21 10.94
CA VAL A 869 -3.56 -45.32 10.26
C VAL A 869 -2.70 -44.62 11.30
#